data_AF-A0A7H8Q309-F1
#
_entry.id   AF-A0A7H8Q309-F1
#
_cell.length_a   1.000
_cell.length_b   1.000
_cell.length_c   1.000
_cell.angle_alpha   90.00
_cell.angle_beta   90.00
_cell.angle_gamma   90.00
#
_symmetry.space_group_name_H-M   'P 1'
#
loop_
_entity.id
_entity.type
_entity.pdbx_description
1 polymer ?
#
loop_
_entity_poly.entity_id
_entity_poly.type
_entity_poly.pdbx_seq_one_letter_code
_entity_poly.pdbx_strand_id
1 'polypeptide(L)'
;MGLNAIAFALTAATLTACGEKAAQSPEEAAAPAAEAEKPSAIATLELSNPSAFPRLDEAVYLSYYELGLKAGFASPIAVWKQAEQIPVQAIDKDADGSKDGIIFTVDVAVDETLKLRIAEADAPADSVAKRTQAEISHKVGGEWKEREYLGGSFQNVSTLEVPKEHTDHSWYIRYEGPGIESDLVGYRVYLDWRNGFDIFGKSIQEPVLQGVGQDGFDSYHEPADWGMDILKVGSAVGVGGYGYWDGEKVIRVSDVQDWRAEITENGDLYSAFKIDYLGWKPVEGVETDLSAQLSMHAGSRLVEVNAKTSAELDNLIAGIVNHKGTELIVGDMDITGHAYTYIGTYGPQSLDGANLGMAVLAKRKAIKETTSDEHNQVAILKPADKEVQYYFVAAWANEVESRHGPITTKAEFETYLEQEAEKLTMPLRQRLTTAASEAETDKPLSADVALDWSKRLADSELERKTLDYRFGGYDHIRKRPSYFEYTTGMVMQAYDELNQVAPEARYADAVQTVMGSFVNEDGSINGYVQDKYNIDSIRAGTMLLRMYERNNDESYKKAVDTLFEQLEHHPRTSAGAFWHKKRYPYQVWLDGVYMGIPFLAHYEQLMHEQPNVDEVLAEFKLVNEVLKDPETGLFYHAWDEKRQQVWADKESGLSGYHWARGMGWLAMALVDVLDFIPEENAEQRQYLLDMIAEIAPVIEKYQDPETGTWWQIIDKPGERGNYRESTASTMFTYFYAKALNQGYLPKDKYLGTAKKAYQGLLDEFVQVHADGTISITDMCQVAGLGFGRDGSYEYYMSEPIYDDDPKGTAPFITSGVEMYKLLKSES
;
A
#
# COMPACT_ATOMS: atom_id res chain seq x y z
N MET A 1 31.83 54.94 -6.67
CA MET A 1 31.71 56.43 -6.70
C MET A 1 30.47 56.77 -7.51
N GLY A 2 29.52 57.59 -7.08
CA GLY A 2 29.31 58.15 -5.73
C GLY A 2 28.57 59.50 -5.74
N LEU A 3 27.54 59.62 -4.89
CA LEU A 3 26.89 60.87 -4.43
C LEU A 3 26.17 61.72 -5.52
N ASN A 4 25.10 62.48 -5.22
CA ASN A 4 24.78 63.19 -3.97
C ASN A 4 23.28 63.21 -3.63
N ALA A 5 22.97 63.55 -2.37
CA ALA A 5 21.62 63.83 -1.88
C ALA A 5 21.41 65.34 -1.63
N ILE A 6 20.16 65.75 -1.40
CA ILE A 6 19.82 67.04 -0.77
C ILE A 6 18.80 66.76 0.36
N ALA A 7 19.04 67.36 1.52
CA ALA A 7 18.16 67.37 2.68
C ALA A 7 17.93 68.82 3.13
N PHE A 8 16.93 69.07 4.00
CA PHE A 8 16.75 70.39 4.62
C PHE A 8 16.32 70.33 6.10
N ALA A 9 16.62 71.41 6.82
CA ALA A 9 16.53 71.58 8.28
C ALA A 9 15.11 71.39 8.88
N LEU A 10 14.88 70.94 10.12
CA LEU A 10 15.58 71.02 11.43
C LEU A 10 15.21 72.26 12.27
N THR A 11 14.48 72.08 13.38
CA THR A 11 14.52 72.89 14.63
C THR A 11 13.68 72.24 15.75
N ALA A 12 13.98 72.53 17.02
CA ALA A 12 13.32 71.98 18.22
C ALA A 12 13.53 72.89 19.46
N ALA A 13 12.69 72.78 20.51
CA ALA A 13 13.06 72.83 21.96
C ALA A 13 11.86 73.13 22.91
N THR A 14 11.72 72.32 24.01
CA THR A 14 11.38 72.70 25.43
C THR A 14 10.12 73.55 25.79
N LEU A 15 9.53 73.63 27.00
CA LEU A 15 9.55 73.02 28.37
C LEU A 15 8.37 73.70 29.17
N THR A 16 7.75 73.26 30.28
CA THR A 16 7.76 72.07 31.18
C THR A 16 6.37 71.97 31.86
N ALA A 17 5.91 70.78 32.30
CA ALA A 17 4.94 70.67 33.42
C ALA A 17 5.03 69.28 34.11
N CYS A 18 4.98 69.24 35.45
CA CYS A 18 5.00 67.99 36.24
C CYS A 18 3.61 67.68 36.83
N GLY A 19 3.32 66.40 37.06
CA GLY A 19 2.17 65.94 37.82
C GLY A 19 2.42 64.54 38.37
N GLU A 20 2.44 64.41 39.70
CA GLU A 20 2.70 63.13 40.38
C GLU A 20 1.49 62.19 40.25
N LYS A 21 1.75 60.88 40.13
CA LYS A 21 0.78 59.82 40.43
C LYS A 21 1.42 58.79 41.35
N ALA A 22 0.64 58.34 42.33
CA ALA A 22 1.10 57.42 43.36
C ALA A 22 1.35 56.01 42.80
N ALA A 23 2.27 55.28 43.44
CA ALA A 23 2.47 53.86 43.17
C ALA A 23 1.23 53.06 43.59
N GLN A 24 0.79 52.16 42.71
CA GLN A 24 -0.09 51.04 43.07
C GLN A 24 0.77 49.80 43.28
N SER A 25 0.34 48.94 44.21
CA SER A 25 0.98 47.65 44.47
C SER A 25 0.97 46.75 43.22
N PRO A 26 1.93 45.83 43.06
CA PRO A 26 1.80 44.78 42.04
C PRO A 26 0.54 43.96 42.32
N GLU A 27 -0.27 43.73 41.30
CA GLU A 27 -1.27 42.68 41.34
C GLU A 27 -0.56 41.32 41.39
N GLU A 28 -1.04 40.41 42.25
CA GLU A 28 -0.58 39.03 42.22
C GLU A 28 -0.98 38.43 40.87
N ALA A 29 0.00 38.05 40.06
CA ALA A 29 -0.27 37.31 38.84
C ALA A 29 -1.00 36.02 39.22
N ALA A 30 -2.23 35.86 38.75
CA ALA A 30 -2.97 34.62 38.91
C ALA A 30 -2.10 33.47 38.42
N ALA A 31 -1.99 32.41 39.22
CA ALA A 31 -1.29 31.21 38.78
C ALA A 31 -1.87 30.75 37.44
N PRO A 32 -1.04 30.27 36.49
CA PRO A 32 -1.59 29.68 35.27
C PRO A 32 -2.59 28.60 35.68
N ALA A 33 -3.76 28.60 35.05
CA ALA A 33 -4.69 27.49 35.20
C ALA A 33 -3.91 26.22 34.87
N ALA A 34 -3.98 25.20 35.73
CA ALA A 34 -3.30 23.95 35.48
C ALA A 34 -3.78 23.42 34.12
N GLU A 35 -2.86 23.26 33.17
CA GLU A 35 -3.14 22.44 32.00
C GLU A 35 -3.55 21.07 32.54
N ALA A 36 -4.76 20.63 32.20
CA ALA A 36 -5.18 19.27 32.54
C ALA A 36 -4.15 18.31 31.94
N GLU A 37 -3.65 17.37 32.75
CA GLU A 37 -2.66 16.40 32.31
C GLU A 37 -3.22 15.65 31.10
N LYS A 38 -2.69 15.96 29.91
CA LYS A 38 -3.14 15.32 28.67
C LYS A 38 -2.84 13.82 28.81
N PRO A 39 -3.81 12.92 28.57
CA PRO A 39 -3.58 11.48 28.67
C PRO A 39 -2.32 11.07 27.90
N SER A 40 -1.52 10.17 28.46
CA SER A 40 -0.34 9.62 27.78
C SER A 40 -0.73 9.13 26.40
N ALA A 41 0.06 9.50 25.38
CA ALA A 41 -0.20 9.07 24.01
C ALA A 41 -0.14 7.54 23.93
N ILE A 42 -1.08 6.94 23.20
CA ILE A 42 -0.97 5.58 22.67
C ILE A 42 0.00 5.61 21.48
N ALA A 43 -0.14 6.64 20.63
CA ALA A 43 0.72 6.87 19.49
C ALA A 43 0.78 8.35 19.08
N THR A 44 1.79 8.70 18.28
CA THR A 44 1.79 9.89 17.43
C THR A 44 1.78 9.47 15.96
N LEU A 45 1.19 10.31 15.11
CA LEU A 45 1.03 10.03 13.70
C LEU A 45 1.42 11.25 12.86
N GLU A 46 2.35 11.06 11.94
CA GLU A 46 2.69 12.03 10.91
C GLU A 46 1.98 11.65 9.61
N LEU A 47 1.30 12.62 8.97
CA LEU A 47 0.59 12.43 7.69
C LEU A 47 1.00 13.53 6.72
N SER A 48 1.67 13.19 5.61
CA SER A 48 2.00 14.17 4.56
C SER A 48 1.28 13.89 3.24
N ASN A 49 0.93 14.97 2.54
CA ASN A 49 0.22 14.90 1.26
C ASN A 49 1.21 14.71 0.10
N PRO A 50 1.17 13.58 -0.64
CA PRO A 50 2.03 13.37 -1.79
C PRO A 50 1.49 14.03 -3.08
N SER A 51 0.27 14.60 -3.06
CA SER A 51 -0.41 15.15 -4.24
C SER A 51 -0.14 16.63 -4.49
N ALA A 52 -0.21 17.04 -5.76
CA ALA A 52 -0.12 18.44 -6.17
C ALA A 52 -1.37 19.28 -5.88
N PHE A 53 -2.40 18.69 -5.27
CA PHE A 53 -3.68 19.30 -4.88
C PHE A 53 -3.99 19.02 -3.40
N PRO A 54 -4.75 19.87 -2.71
CA PRO A 54 -5.12 19.65 -1.31
C PRO A 54 -6.08 18.46 -1.20
N ARG A 55 -5.94 17.66 -0.14
CA ARG A 55 -6.89 16.61 0.20
C ARG A 55 -7.82 17.12 1.30
N LEU A 56 -9.13 17.03 1.07
CA LEU A 56 -10.18 17.48 1.98
C LEU A 56 -11.00 16.28 2.44
N ASP A 57 -11.37 16.24 3.71
CA ASP A 57 -12.06 15.11 4.35
C ASP A 57 -11.42 13.73 4.07
N GLU A 58 -10.11 13.67 3.87
CA GLU A 58 -9.39 12.43 3.56
C GLU A 58 -9.55 11.45 4.72
N ALA A 59 -10.11 10.26 4.46
CA ALA A 59 -10.29 9.24 5.48
C ALA A 59 -8.98 8.54 5.83
N VAL A 60 -8.64 8.55 7.11
CA VAL A 60 -7.52 7.82 7.68
C VAL A 60 -8.08 6.75 8.62
N TYR A 61 -7.69 5.51 8.38
CA TYR A 61 -8.02 4.36 9.21
C TYR A 61 -6.74 3.85 9.90
N LEU A 62 -6.84 3.55 11.20
CA LEU A 62 -5.79 2.91 11.98
C LEU A 62 -6.39 1.70 12.69
N SER A 63 -5.85 0.51 12.46
CA SER A 63 -6.23 -0.68 13.22
C SER A 63 -5.72 -0.61 14.66
N TYR A 64 -6.37 -1.34 15.55
CA TYR A 64 -5.89 -1.57 16.90
C TYR A 64 -4.55 -2.32 16.90
N TYR A 65 -4.25 -3.15 15.89
CA TYR A 65 -2.97 -3.83 15.74
C TYR A 65 -1.81 -2.85 15.49
N GLU A 66 -1.94 -1.95 14.51
CA GLU A 66 -0.98 -0.86 14.23
C GLU A 66 -0.79 0.05 15.46
N LEU A 67 -1.87 0.34 16.20
CA LEU A 67 -1.84 1.16 17.42
C LEU A 67 -1.18 0.47 18.63
N GLY A 68 -0.72 -0.78 18.52
CA GLY A 68 -0.17 -1.54 19.65
C GLY A 68 -1.22 -1.95 20.69
N LEU A 69 -2.49 -2.03 20.28
CA LEU A 69 -3.66 -2.38 21.09
C LEU A 69 -4.15 -3.80 20.77
N LYS A 70 -5.12 -4.29 21.55
CA LYS A 70 -5.74 -5.60 21.34
C LYS A 70 -7.03 -5.46 20.54
N ALA A 71 -7.37 -6.47 19.74
CA ALA A 71 -8.66 -6.55 19.06
C ALA A 71 -9.82 -6.36 20.07
N GLY A 72 -10.86 -5.63 19.66
CA GLY A 72 -11.96 -5.26 20.57
C GLY A 72 -11.55 -4.32 21.71
N PHE A 73 -10.61 -3.40 21.49
CA PHE A 73 -10.21 -2.39 22.48
C PHE A 73 -11.42 -1.53 22.90
N ALA A 74 -11.75 -1.57 24.19
CA ALA A 74 -13.06 -1.12 24.68
C ALA A 74 -13.13 0.35 25.14
N SER A 75 -12.00 1.01 25.37
CA SER A 75 -11.98 2.42 25.79
C SER A 75 -12.10 3.37 24.60
N PRO A 76 -12.71 4.56 24.75
CA PRO A 76 -12.71 5.57 23.70
C PRO A 76 -11.28 5.98 23.32
N ILE A 77 -10.98 5.94 22.02
CA ILE A 77 -9.76 6.54 21.48
C ILE A 77 -10.12 7.91 20.89
N ALA A 78 -9.27 8.89 21.14
CA ALA A 78 -9.38 10.22 20.55
C ALA A 78 -8.10 10.58 19.78
N VAL A 79 -8.28 11.42 18.76
CA VAL A 79 -7.22 11.93 17.89
C VAL A 79 -7.20 13.45 18.03
N TRP A 80 -6.02 14.06 18.14
CA TRP A 80 -5.88 15.51 18.31
C TRP A 80 -4.93 16.15 17.29
N LYS A 81 -5.39 17.22 16.63
CA LYS A 81 -4.56 18.18 15.89
C LYS A 81 -4.21 19.33 16.83
N GLN A 82 -2.98 19.33 17.34
CA GLN A 82 -2.46 20.27 18.35
C GLN A 82 -3.22 20.26 19.69
N ALA A 83 -4.32 21.01 19.80
CA ALA A 83 -5.20 21.11 20.96
C ALA A 83 -6.68 20.84 20.62
N GLU A 84 -7.02 20.75 19.33
CA GLU A 84 -8.34 20.41 18.83
C GLU A 84 -8.48 18.89 18.75
N GLN A 85 -9.62 18.36 19.20
CA GLN A 85 -9.95 16.94 19.10
C GLN A 85 -10.71 16.70 17.80
N ILE A 86 -10.17 15.83 16.94
CA ILE A 86 -10.84 15.42 15.70
C ILE A 86 -11.95 14.41 16.06
N PRO A 87 -13.12 14.45 15.39
CA PRO A 87 -14.13 13.42 15.50
C PRO A 87 -13.60 12.05 15.04
N VAL A 88 -13.91 10.99 15.80
CA VAL A 88 -13.42 9.62 15.55
C VAL A 88 -14.57 8.63 15.64
N GLN A 89 -14.60 7.65 14.73
CA GLN A 89 -15.52 6.51 14.79
C GLN A 89 -14.71 5.21 14.92
N ALA A 90 -15.07 4.34 15.86
CA ALA A 90 -14.56 2.97 15.89
C ALA A 90 -15.33 2.12 14.88
N ILE A 91 -14.64 1.39 14.00
CA ILE A 91 -15.26 0.60 12.93
C ILE A 91 -14.88 -0.88 12.96
N ASP A 92 -15.87 -1.70 12.61
CA ASP A 92 -15.74 -3.02 12.03
C ASP A 92 -15.44 -2.82 10.54
N LYS A 93 -14.31 -3.32 10.06
CA LYS A 93 -13.83 -3.09 8.70
C LYS A 93 -14.01 -4.30 7.80
N ASP A 94 -13.82 -5.52 8.30
CA ASP A 94 -13.96 -6.76 7.51
C ASP A 94 -15.33 -7.47 7.67
N ALA A 95 -16.21 -6.94 8.53
CA ALA A 95 -17.54 -7.43 8.86
C ALA A 95 -17.58 -8.75 9.67
N ASP A 96 -16.59 -9.01 10.54
CA ASP A 96 -16.62 -10.14 11.50
C ASP A 96 -17.59 -9.93 12.69
N GLY A 97 -17.99 -8.68 12.98
CA GLY A 97 -18.81 -8.28 14.13
C GLY A 97 -18.04 -7.61 15.27
N SER A 98 -16.72 -7.48 15.14
CA SER A 98 -15.81 -6.83 16.09
C SER A 98 -15.39 -5.44 15.62
N LYS A 99 -14.91 -4.59 16.53
CA LYS A 99 -14.23 -3.35 16.14
C LYS A 99 -12.74 -3.63 15.96
N ASP A 100 -12.23 -3.27 14.79
CA ASP A 100 -10.84 -3.53 14.37
C ASP A 100 -9.93 -2.33 14.59
N GLY A 101 -10.50 -1.13 14.61
CA GLY A 101 -9.75 0.11 14.57
C GLY A 101 -10.63 1.35 14.63
N ILE A 102 -10.02 2.48 14.30
CA ILE A 102 -10.68 3.79 14.21
C ILE A 102 -10.54 4.40 12.82
N ILE A 103 -11.55 5.18 12.43
CA ILE A 103 -11.54 6.02 11.25
C ILE A 103 -11.85 7.48 11.62
N PHE A 104 -11.16 8.40 10.97
CA PHE A 104 -11.37 9.86 11.10
C PHE A 104 -11.02 10.53 9.77
N THR A 105 -11.51 11.77 9.56
CA THR A 105 -11.27 12.54 8.34
C THR A 105 -10.32 13.71 8.60
N VAL A 106 -9.38 13.98 7.69
CA VAL A 106 -8.44 15.10 7.79
C VAL A 106 -8.41 15.98 6.54
N ASP A 107 -8.14 17.27 6.75
CA ASP A 107 -7.70 18.16 5.67
C ASP A 107 -6.17 18.25 5.69
N VAL A 108 -5.54 18.02 4.53
CA VAL A 108 -4.10 18.15 4.33
C VAL A 108 -3.85 19.01 3.08
N ALA A 109 -3.25 20.18 3.27
CA ALA A 109 -2.90 21.07 2.17
C ALA A 109 -1.77 20.46 1.29
N VAL A 110 -1.49 21.11 0.16
CA VAL A 110 -0.31 20.78 -0.66
C VAL A 110 0.95 21.08 0.16
N ASP A 111 1.90 20.13 0.19
CA ASP A 111 3.15 20.19 0.96
C ASP A 111 2.98 20.32 2.49
N GLU A 112 1.78 20.06 3.04
CA GLU A 112 1.56 19.97 4.50
C GLU A 112 1.88 18.57 5.03
N THR A 113 2.55 18.55 6.20
CA THR A 113 2.65 17.37 7.07
C THR A 113 1.90 17.65 8.37
N LEU A 114 0.78 16.96 8.59
CA LEU A 114 0.10 16.95 9.88
C LEU A 114 0.91 16.16 10.91
N LYS A 115 0.85 16.59 12.16
CA LYS A 115 1.23 15.78 13.32
C LYS A 115 0.03 15.65 14.25
N LEU A 116 -0.41 14.43 14.46
CA LEU A 116 -1.57 14.07 15.28
C LEU A 116 -1.10 13.28 16.52
N ARG A 117 -1.79 13.47 17.63
CA ARG A 117 -1.63 12.65 18.84
C ARG A 117 -2.84 11.72 18.97
N ILE A 118 -2.61 10.46 19.30
CA ILE A 118 -3.65 9.45 19.53
C ILE A 118 -3.54 8.99 20.99
N ALA A 119 -4.64 8.94 21.73
CA ALA A 119 -4.66 8.47 23.12
C ALA A 119 -6.04 7.96 23.55
N GLU A 120 -6.07 7.24 24.68
CA GLU A 120 -7.29 6.95 25.42
C GLU A 120 -7.94 8.25 25.95
N ALA A 121 -9.27 8.27 26.03
CA ALA A 121 -10.04 9.40 26.54
C ALA A 121 -11.20 8.94 27.44
N ASP A 122 -11.49 9.72 28.49
CA ASP A 122 -12.60 9.47 29.44
C ASP A 122 -13.98 9.44 28.76
N ALA A 123 -14.09 10.05 27.57
CA ALA A 123 -15.26 10.08 26.71
C ALA A 123 -14.79 10.17 25.23
N PRO A 124 -15.61 9.70 24.26
CA PRO A 124 -15.40 10.01 22.86
C PRO A 124 -15.47 11.53 22.60
N ALA A 125 -15.08 11.95 21.40
CA ALA A 125 -15.34 13.32 20.94
C ALA A 125 -16.85 13.63 20.96
N ASP A 126 -17.21 14.92 21.06
CA ASP A 126 -18.59 15.35 20.81
C ASP A 126 -19.01 14.85 19.42
N SER A 127 -20.15 14.16 19.35
CA SER A 127 -20.70 13.64 18.08
C SER A 127 -20.98 14.81 17.13
N VAL A 128 -20.45 14.69 15.91
CA VAL A 128 -20.71 15.64 14.83
C VAL A 128 -22.10 15.42 14.24
N ALA A 129 -22.57 16.37 13.43
CA ALA A 129 -23.66 16.08 12.52
C ALA A 129 -23.28 14.84 11.67
N LYS A 130 -24.13 13.81 11.70
CA LYS A 130 -23.96 12.57 10.95
C LYS A 130 -23.78 12.89 9.46
N ARG A 131 -22.63 12.55 8.88
CA ARG A 131 -22.27 12.81 7.46
C ARG A 131 -22.40 11.57 6.57
N THR A 132 -22.44 10.37 7.13
CA THR A 132 -22.73 9.14 6.37
C THR A 132 -23.92 8.40 6.94
N GLN A 133 -24.55 7.56 6.13
CA GLN A 133 -25.62 6.66 6.57
C GLN A 133 -25.66 5.42 5.68
N ALA A 134 -25.80 4.24 6.29
CA ALA A 134 -26.23 3.02 5.62
C ALA A 134 -27.48 2.50 6.32
N GLU A 135 -28.49 2.09 5.55
CA GLU A 135 -29.79 1.72 6.09
C GLU A 135 -30.51 0.68 5.23
N ILE A 136 -31.30 -0.16 5.88
CA ILE A 136 -32.32 -0.98 5.22
C ILE A 136 -33.59 -0.99 6.06
N SER A 137 -34.73 -1.13 5.40
CA SER A 137 -36.04 -1.11 6.06
C SER A 137 -37.10 -1.88 5.29
N HIS A 138 -38.04 -2.46 6.04
CA HIS A 138 -39.20 -3.16 5.48
C HIS A 138 -40.49 -2.76 6.19
N LYS A 139 -41.65 -3.00 5.57
CA LYS A 139 -42.94 -2.74 6.21
C LYS A 139 -43.29 -3.78 7.28
N VAL A 140 -43.77 -3.29 8.41
CA VAL A 140 -44.28 -4.08 9.54
C VAL A 140 -45.78 -3.81 9.72
N GLY A 141 -46.56 -4.86 10.00
CA GLY A 141 -48.01 -4.74 10.24
C GLY A 141 -48.87 -4.60 8.98
N GLY A 142 -48.36 -5.01 7.82
CA GLY A 142 -49.13 -5.17 6.58
C GLY A 142 -49.46 -6.64 6.31
N GLU A 143 -49.98 -6.93 5.11
CA GLU A 143 -50.29 -8.27 4.63
C GLU A 143 -49.94 -8.44 3.14
N TRP A 144 -49.37 -9.59 2.78
CA TRP A 144 -49.12 -9.98 1.38
C TRP A 144 -50.43 -10.28 0.65
N LYS A 145 -50.61 -9.72 -0.54
CA LYS A 145 -51.67 -10.05 -1.50
C LYS A 145 -51.07 -10.21 -2.88
N GLU A 146 -51.13 -11.42 -3.40
CA GLU A 146 -50.46 -11.81 -4.65
C GLU A 146 -48.96 -11.50 -4.58
N ARG A 147 -48.47 -10.42 -5.21
CA ARG A 147 -47.07 -9.95 -5.15
C ARG A 147 -46.86 -8.63 -4.41
N GLU A 148 -47.89 -8.07 -3.78
CA GLU A 148 -47.85 -6.76 -3.13
C GLU A 148 -48.00 -6.89 -1.60
N TYR A 149 -47.24 -6.11 -0.82
CA TYR A 149 -47.37 -6.03 0.63
C TYR A 149 -48.13 -4.75 1.03
N LEU A 150 -49.40 -4.93 1.41
CA LEU A 150 -50.35 -3.84 1.61
C LEU A 150 -50.48 -3.45 3.09
N GLY A 151 -50.61 -2.15 3.34
CA GLY A 151 -50.68 -1.61 4.70
C GLY A 151 -49.34 -1.67 5.44
N GLY A 152 -49.40 -1.57 6.77
CA GLY A 152 -48.22 -1.45 7.63
C GLY A 152 -47.50 -0.10 7.51
N SER A 153 -46.33 0.00 8.15
CA SER A 153 -45.40 1.13 8.06
C SER A 153 -43.97 0.63 7.94
N PHE A 154 -43.09 1.35 7.24
CA PHE A 154 -41.67 1.00 7.19
C PHE A 154 -41.04 1.09 8.59
N GLN A 155 -40.15 0.14 8.88
CA GLN A 155 -39.28 0.14 10.05
C GLN A 155 -37.86 -0.19 9.60
N ASN A 156 -36.90 0.58 10.11
CA ASN A 156 -35.48 0.36 9.87
C ASN A 156 -34.98 -0.81 10.72
N VAL A 157 -34.17 -1.67 10.11
CA VAL A 157 -33.62 -2.90 10.70
C VAL A 157 -32.12 -3.00 10.40
N SER A 158 -31.36 -3.72 11.21
CA SER A 158 -29.93 -3.99 10.95
C SER A 158 -29.71 -5.17 10.01
N THR A 159 -30.67 -6.10 9.90
CA THR A 159 -30.59 -7.29 9.04
C THR A 159 -31.93 -7.55 8.37
N LEU A 160 -31.89 -8.08 7.15
CA LEU A 160 -33.07 -8.52 6.39
C LEU A 160 -32.75 -9.78 5.58
N GLU A 161 -33.47 -10.86 5.87
CA GLU A 161 -33.65 -11.98 4.93
C GLU A 161 -34.78 -11.59 3.96
N VAL A 162 -34.56 -11.70 2.66
CA VAL A 162 -35.53 -11.26 1.65
C VAL A 162 -36.62 -12.32 1.46
N PRO A 163 -37.92 -12.01 1.66
CA PRO A 163 -39.00 -12.97 1.45
C PRO A 163 -39.08 -13.45 0.00
N LYS A 164 -39.46 -14.71 -0.21
CA LYS A 164 -39.55 -15.30 -1.56
C LYS A 164 -40.74 -14.77 -2.39
N GLU A 165 -41.65 -14.04 -1.74
CA GLU A 165 -42.68 -13.22 -2.34
C GLU A 165 -42.17 -11.87 -2.89
N HIS A 166 -40.95 -11.45 -2.54
CA HIS A 166 -40.42 -10.15 -2.94
C HIS A 166 -39.94 -10.11 -4.39
N THR A 167 -40.34 -9.05 -5.08
CA THR A 167 -39.95 -8.66 -6.43
C THR A 167 -40.15 -7.15 -6.58
N ASP A 168 -39.82 -6.60 -7.76
CA ASP A 168 -40.18 -5.25 -8.18
C ASP A 168 -41.61 -4.83 -7.76
N HIS A 169 -41.75 -3.61 -7.27
CA HIS A 169 -43.00 -3.00 -6.82
C HIS A 169 -43.81 -3.81 -5.79
N SER A 170 -43.18 -4.74 -5.04
CA SER A 170 -43.85 -5.44 -3.93
C SER A 170 -44.18 -4.52 -2.75
N TRP A 171 -43.58 -3.33 -2.69
CA TRP A 171 -43.69 -2.36 -1.60
C TRP A 171 -43.41 -2.92 -0.19
N TYR A 172 -42.64 -4.01 -0.08
CA TYR A 172 -42.23 -4.59 1.20
C TYR A 172 -40.96 -3.91 1.74
N ILE A 173 -39.88 -3.87 0.94
CA ILE A 173 -38.64 -3.14 1.22
C ILE A 173 -38.78 -1.69 0.75
N ARG A 174 -38.26 -0.70 1.50
CA ARG A 174 -38.27 0.71 1.10
C ARG A 174 -37.30 0.92 -0.06
N TYR A 175 -37.75 1.57 -1.13
CA TYR A 175 -37.02 1.73 -2.41
C TYR A 175 -36.31 0.45 -2.94
N GLU A 176 -36.84 -0.73 -2.57
CA GLU A 176 -36.46 -2.06 -3.09
C GLU A 176 -35.07 -2.57 -2.65
N GLY A 177 -34.42 -1.99 -1.64
CA GLY A 177 -33.17 -2.53 -1.09
C GLY A 177 -32.52 -1.70 0.03
N PRO A 178 -31.27 -2.00 0.43
CA PRO A 178 -30.46 -1.11 1.25
C PRO A 178 -30.05 0.15 0.48
N GLY A 179 -29.78 1.22 1.23
CA GLY A 179 -29.20 2.45 0.75
C GLY A 179 -27.96 2.85 1.54
N ILE A 180 -27.04 3.58 0.89
CA ILE A 180 -25.85 4.16 1.49
C ILE A 180 -25.64 5.58 0.95
N GLU A 181 -25.26 6.52 1.81
CA GLU A 181 -25.04 7.91 1.42
C GLU A 181 -23.94 8.59 2.24
N SER A 182 -23.36 9.62 1.64
CA SER A 182 -22.54 10.63 2.29
C SER A 182 -23.30 11.97 2.36
N ASP A 183 -22.60 13.02 2.75
CA ASP A 183 -23.03 14.41 2.70
C ASP A 183 -23.01 15.01 1.28
N LEU A 184 -22.66 14.23 0.26
CA LEU A 184 -22.62 14.65 -1.14
C LEU A 184 -23.62 13.90 -2.03
N VAL A 185 -23.75 12.58 -1.88
CA VAL A 185 -24.54 11.72 -2.78
C VAL A 185 -25.09 10.49 -2.04
N GLY A 186 -26.22 9.94 -2.51
CA GLY A 186 -26.75 8.67 -2.04
C GLY A 186 -26.85 7.61 -3.14
N TYR A 187 -26.85 6.35 -2.74
CA TYR A 187 -26.97 5.18 -3.60
C TYR A 187 -27.93 4.16 -3.01
N ARG A 188 -28.49 3.31 -3.87
CA ARG A 188 -29.48 2.27 -3.51
C ARG A 188 -29.17 1.00 -4.29
N VAL A 189 -29.28 -0.18 -3.68
CA VAL A 189 -28.98 -1.46 -4.36
C VAL A 189 -30.19 -2.37 -4.29
N TYR A 190 -30.86 -2.63 -5.42
CA TYR A 190 -32.10 -3.41 -5.41
C TYR A 190 -31.85 -4.90 -5.03
N LEU A 191 -32.69 -5.44 -4.15
CA LEU A 191 -32.70 -6.84 -3.71
C LEU A 191 -33.75 -7.69 -4.46
N ASP A 192 -33.84 -7.52 -5.79
CA ASP A 192 -34.70 -8.29 -6.68
C ASP A 192 -34.01 -8.65 -7.99
N TRP A 193 -34.74 -9.28 -8.93
CA TRP A 193 -34.25 -9.74 -10.23
C TRP A 193 -33.59 -8.66 -11.11
N ARG A 194 -33.77 -7.37 -10.81
CA ARG A 194 -33.03 -6.26 -11.42
C ARG A 194 -31.59 -6.15 -10.93
N ASN A 195 -31.34 -6.41 -9.65
CA ASN A 195 -30.08 -6.16 -8.94
C ASN A 195 -29.39 -4.85 -9.39
N GLY A 196 -30.15 -3.75 -9.37
CA GLY A 196 -29.74 -2.46 -9.91
C GLY A 196 -29.11 -1.56 -8.86
N PHE A 197 -28.02 -0.90 -9.24
CA PHE A 197 -27.30 0.08 -8.43
C PHE A 197 -27.70 1.49 -8.86
N ASP A 198 -28.46 2.16 -8.01
CA ASP A 198 -29.19 3.38 -8.35
C ASP A 198 -28.63 4.61 -7.64
N ILE A 199 -28.88 5.81 -8.21
CA ILE A 199 -28.31 7.06 -7.69
C ILE A 199 -29.40 7.97 -7.15
N PHE A 200 -29.22 8.41 -5.93
CA PHE A 200 -30.03 9.41 -5.26
C PHE A 200 -29.26 10.74 -5.21
N GLY A 201 -29.75 11.72 -5.98
CA GLY A 201 -29.18 13.06 -6.06
C GLY A 201 -29.62 13.88 -4.85
N LYS A 202 -28.66 14.41 -4.08
CA LYS A 202 -28.93 15.16 -2.85
C LYS A 202 -28.92 16.67 -3.10
N SER A 203 -29.87 17.36 -2.47
CA SER A 203 -29.95 18.84 -2.48
C SER A 203 -29.67 19.46 -1.10
N ILE A 204 -29.47 18.64 -0.06
CA ILE A 204 -28.96 19.02 1.27
C ILE A 204 -27.84 18.06 1.70
N GLN A 205 -27.00 18.47 2.66
CA GLN A 205 -25.84 17.68 3.11
C GLN A 205 -26.24 16.63 4.17
N GLU A 206 -27.31 16.85 4.93
CA GLU A 206 -27.81 15.89 5.92
C GLU A 206 -28.16 14.53 5.28
N PRO A 207 -27.94 13.39 5.95
CA PRO A 207 -28.38 12.08 5.47
C PRO A 207 -29.91 11.91 5.49
N VAL A 208 -30.49 11.55 4.34
CA VAL A 208 -31.94 11.60 4.10
C VAL A 208 -32.59 10.26 3.74
N LEU A 209 -31.86 9.25 3.24
CA LEU A 209 -32.44 8.00 2.72
C LEU A 209 -33.40 7.31 3.71
N GLN A 210 -33.09 7.36 5.01
CA GLN A 210 -33.96 6.85 6.08
C GLN A 210 -35.39 7.46 6.10
N GLY A 211 -35.56 8.67 5.57
CA GLY A 211 -36.83 9.40 5.46
C GLY A 211 -37.50 9.32 4.08
N VAL A 212 -36.83 8.76 3.07
CA VAL A 212 -37.27 8.74 1.66
C VAL A 212 -38.33 7.66 1.42
N GLY A 213 -39.38 7.97 0.63
CA GLY A 213 -40.41 7.00 0.20
C GLY A 213 -41.37 6.49 1.28
N GLN A 214 -41.36 7.11 2.47
CA GLN A 214 -42.15 6.74 3.66
C GLN A 214 -43.67 6.77 3.45
N ASP A 215 -44.16 7.55 2.49
CA ASP A 215 -45.57 7.82 2.22
C ASP A 215 -46.25 6.79 1.29
N GLY A 216 -45.48 5.91 0.66
CA GLY A 216 -46.00 4.88 -0.24
C GLY A 216 -45.24 4.74 -1.55
N PHE A 217 -43.91 4.84 -1.51
CA PHE A 217 -43.00 4.65 -2.66
C PHE A 217 -42.79 5.88 -3.54
N ASP A 218 -43.72 6.23 -4.43
CA ASP A 218 -43.43 7.02 -5.65
C ASP A 218 -42.86 8.44 -5.43
N SER A 219 -43.05 9.05 -4.26
CA SER A 219 -42.76 10.47 -3.98
C SER A 219 -41.32 10.92 -4.22
N TYR A 220 -40.35 10.01 -4.14
CA TYR A 220 -38.92 10.34 -4.30
C TYR A 220 -38.45 10.38 -5.75
N HIS A 221 -39.26 9.92 -6.70
CA HIS A 221 -38.96 10.05 -8.14
C HIS A 221 -39.25 11.47 -8.66
N GLU A 222 -39.88 12.32 -7.85
CA GLU A 222 -40.14 13.73 -8.12
C GLU A 222 -39.17 14.62 -7.31
N PRO A 223 -38.81 15.83 -7.79
CA PRO A 223 -37.93 16.75 -7.06
C PRO A 223 -38.50 17.18 -5.70
N ALA A 224 -37.75 16.98 -4.62
CA ALA A 224 -38.07 17.47 -3.28
C ALA A 224 -36.94 18.34 -2.70
N ASP A 225 -37.23 19.11 -1.64
CA ASP A 225 -36.27 20.02 -0.99
C ASP A 225 -34.97 19.33 -0.51
N TRP A 226 -35.00 18.01 -0.32
CA TRP A 226 -33.86 17.18 0.09
C TRP A 226 -33.09 16.52 -1.07
N GLY A 227 -33.66 16.45 -2.27
CA GLY A 227 -33.12 15.69 -3.40
C GLY A 227 -34.18 14.88 -4.15
N MET A 228 -33.75 13.89 -4.92
CA MET A 228 -34.60 12.92 -5.62
C MET A 228 -33.79 11.69 -6.08
N ASP A 229 -34.49 10.65 -6.54
CA ASP A 229 -33.90 9.63 -7.41
C ASP A 229 -33.54 10.24 -8.78
N ILE A 230 -32.30 10.04 -9.24
CA ILE A 230 -31.79 10.68 -10.47
C ILE A 230 -31.32 9.72 -11.55
N LEU A 231 -31.24 8.40 -11.34
CA LEU A 231 -30.74 7.48 -12.38
C LEU A 231 -31.86 6.58 -12.94
N LYS A 232 -31.77 6.29 -14.23
CA LYS A 232 -32.57 5.24 -14.87
C LYS A 232 -31.74 4.00 -15.14
N VAL A 233 -31.66 3.10 -14.16
CA VAL A 233 -30.95 1.80 -14.27
C VAL A 233 -31.57 0.91 -15.36
N GLY A 234 -32.90 0.71 -15.31
CA GLY A 234 -33.63 -0.08 -16.31
C GLY A 234 -33.18 -1.54 -16.40
N SER A 235 -32.44 -1.87 -17.46
CA SER A 235 -31.96 -3.23 -17.76
C SER A 235 -30.45 -3.39 -17.59
N ALA A 236 -29.76 -2.35 -17.12
CA ALA A 236 -28.35 -2.40 -16.73
C ALA A 236 -28.16 -2.98 -15.31
N VAL A 237 -26.90 -3.06 -14.86
CA VAL A 237 -26.54 -3.24 -13.43
C VAL A 237 -26.57 -1.95 -12.62
N GLY A 238 -26.64 -0.78 -13.26
CA GLY A 238 -26.63 0.52 -12.57
C GLY A 238 -25.22 1.13 -12.50
N VAL A 239 -24.94 2.00 -11.51
CA VAL A 239 -23.59 2.56 -11.29
C VAL A 239 -22.77 1.64 -10.37
N GLY A 240 -21.65 1.12 -10.87
CA GLY A 240 -20.80 0.22 -10.10
C GLY A 240 -21.42 -1.13 -9.77
N GLY A 241 -22.57 -1.49 -10.34
CA GLY A 241 -23.19 -2.77 -10.08
C GLY A 241 -22.37 -3.94 -10.62
N TYR A 242 -22.35 -5.05 -9.89
CA TYR A 242 -21.58 -6.24 -10.21
C TYR A 242 -22.41 -7.35 -10.89
N GLY A 243 -21.71 -8.36 -11.40
CA GLY A 243 -22.30 -9.49 -12.12
C GLY A 243 -21.21 -10.35 -12.78
N TYR A 244 -21.59 -11.11 -13.80
CA TYR A 244 -20.68 -11.92 -14.62
C TYR A 244 -20.79 -11.52 -16.10
N TRP A 245 -19.71 -11.63 -16.87
CA TRP A 245 -19.74 -11.46 -18.33
C TRP A 245 -19.78 -12.84 -19.02
N ASP A 246 -20.87 -13.15 -19.73
CA ASP A 246 -21.06 -14.45 -20.40
C ASP A 246 -20.28 -14.62 -21.72
N GLY A 247 -19.65 -13.54 -22.19
CA GLY A 247 -18.98 -13.45 -23.49
C GLY A 247 -19.64 -12.44 -24.44
N GLU A 248 -20.94 -12.19 -24.28
CA GLU A 248 -21.74 -11.28 -25.13
C GLU A 248 -22.38 -10.12 -24.34
N LYS A 249 -22.66 -10.30 -23.04
CA LYS A 249 -23.39 -9.34 -22.19
C LYS A 249 -23.14 -9.56 -20.68
N VAL A 250 -23.66 -8.65 -19.86
CA VAL A 250 -23.72 -8.81 -18.40
C VAL A 250 -24.88 -9.73 -17.97
N ILE A 251 -24.55 -10.73 -17.15
CA ILE A 251 -25.47 -11.49 -16.31
C ILE A 251 -25.44 -10.88 -14.90
N ARG A 252 -26.61 -10.44 -14.42
CA ARG A 252 -26.77 -9.78 -13.12
C ARG A 252 -26.90 -10.81 -11.99
N VAL A 253 -26.57 -10.43 -10.75
CA VAL A 253 -26.69 -11.32 -9.59
C VAL A 253 -28.17 -11.44 -9.19
N SER A 254 -28.88 -12.37 -9.84
CA SER A 254 -30.35 -12.41 -9.86
C SER A 254 -30.97 -13.82 -9.87
N ASP A 255 -30.35 -14.82 -10.50
CA ASP A 255 -30.70 -16.23 -10.30
C ASP A 255 -29.96 -16.77 -9.06
N VAL A 256 -30.55 -16.55 -7.89
CA VAL A 256 -30.01 -16.93 -6.57
C VAL A 256 -31.11 -17.64 -5.75
N GLN A 257 -30.72 -18.43 -4.76
CA GLN A 257 -31.65 -19.22 -3.94
C GLN A 257 -32.34 -18.39 -2.86
N ASP A 258 -31.57 -17.52 -2.21
CA ASP A 258 -31.94 -16.65 -1.10
C ASP A 258 -31.00 -15.44 -1.03
N TRP A 259 -31.45 -14.35 -0.39
CA TRP A 259 -30.68 -13.12 -0.19
C TRP A 259 -30.71 -12.70 1.29
N ARG A 260 -29.59 -12.20 1.80
CA ARG A 260 -29.49 -11.48 3.09
C ARG A 260 -28.81 -10.14 2.88
N ALA A 261 -29.32 -9.09 3.51
CA ALA A 261 -28.65 -7.81 3.63
C ALA A 261 -28.47 -7.42 5.10
N GLU A 262 -27.36 -6.74 5.41
CA GLU A 262 -26.95 -6.43 6.78
C GLU A 262 -26.19 -5.09 6.86
N ILE A 263 -26.60 -4.22 7.77
CA ILE A 263 -25.96 -2.92 8.02
C ILE A 263 -24.86 -3.14 9.07
N THR A 264 -23.61 -3.18 8.62
CA THR A 264 -22.45 -3.44 9.46
C THR A 264 -21.96 -2.17 10.14
N GLU A 265 -22.02 -1.02 9.46
CA GLU A 265 -21.71 0.30 10.02
C GLU A 265 -22.76 1.34 9.65
N ASN A 266 -23.15 2.19 10.60
CA ASN A 266 -24.05 3.32 10.37
C ASN A 266 -23.68 4.51 11.27
N GLY A 267 -22.39 4.83 11.34
CA GLY A 267 -21.87 5.90 12.20
C GLY A 267 -21.88 7.28 11.55
N ASP A 268 -21.23 8.25 12.20
CA ASP A 268 -21.24 9.64 11.77
C ASP A 268 -20.28 9.91 10.61
N LEU A 269 -19.14 9.20 10.54
CA LEU A 269 -18.07 9.41 9.56
C LEU A 269 -17.92 8.29 8.53
N TYR A 270 -18.36 7.07 8.87
CA TYR A 270 -18.28 5.89 8.01
C TYR A 270 -19.54 5.05 8.15
N SER A 271 -20.03 4.54 7.03
CA SER A 271 -21.17 3.63 6.97
C SER A 271 -20.89 2.51 5.97
N ALA A 272 -21.45 1.34 6.22
CA ALA A 272 -21.23 0.15 5.41
C ALA A 272 -22.40 -0.83 5.54
N PHE A 273 -22.64 -1.58 4.48
CA PHE A 273 -23.54 -2.73 4.50
C PHE A 273 -22.98 -3.89 3.69
N LYS A 274 -23.50 -5.08 3.95
CA LYS A 274 -23.16 -6.33 3.29
C LYS A 274 -24.41 -6.93 2.63
N ILE A 275 -24.26 -7.52 1.46
CA ILE A 275 -25.26 -8.40 0.83
C ILE A 275 -24.62 -9.77 0.59
N ASP A 276 -25.26 -10.81 1.13
CA ASP A 276 -24.96 -12.22 0.83
C ASP A 276 -26.00 -12.76 -0.16
N TYR A 277 -25.53 -13.25 -1.30
CA TYR A 277 -26.30 -13.86 -2.38
C TYR A 277 -26.01 -15.36 -2.37
N LEU A 278 -27.00 -16.19 -2.01
CA LEU A 278 -26.77 -17.62 -1.78
C LEU A 278 -27.06 -18.44 -3.04
N GLY A 279 -26.11 -19.28 -3.44
CA GLY A 279 -26.23 -20.20 -4.58
C GLY A 279 -26.56 -19.52 -5.92
N TRP A 280 -25.89 -18.40 -6.23
CA TRP A 280 -25.99 -17.67 -7.50
C TRP A 280 -25.52 -18.51 -8.69
N LYS A 281 -26.27 -18.43 -9.79
CA LYS A 281 -25.98 -19.05 -11.09
C LYS A 281 -25.61 -18.01 -12.15
N PRO A 282 -24.32 -17.67 -12.32
CA PRO A 282 -23.87 -16.79 -13.40
C PRO A 282 -24.01 -17.43 -14.78
N VAL A 283 -23.79 -18.74 -14.91
CA VAL A 283 -23.84 -19.52 -16.17
C VAL A 283 -24.23 -20.98 -15.91
N GLU A 284 -24.64 -21.70 -16.97
CA GLU A 284 -25.01 -23.12 -16.86
C GLU A 284 -23.88 -23.98 -16.26
N GLY A 285 -24.20 -24.74 -15.20
CA GLY A 285 -23.27 -25.63 -14.53
C GLY A 285 -22.39 -24.97 -13.45
N VAL A 286 -22.51 -23.65 -13.23
CA VAL A 286 -21.84 -22.94 -12.13
C VAL A 286 -22.86 -22.51 -11.09
N GLU A 287 -22.58 -22.82 -9.82
CA GLU A 287 -23.31 -22.33 -8.65
C GLU A 287 -22.28 -21.85 -7.62
N THR A 288 -22.42 -20.63 -7.10
CA THR A 288 -21.53 -20.04 -6.09
C THR A 288 -22.30 -19.08 -5.20
N ASP A 289 -21.92 -18.99 -3.92
CA ASP A 289 -22.28 -17.81 -3.13
C ASP A 289 -21.45 -16.60 -3.56
N LEU A 290 -22.01 -15.40 -3.42
CA LEU A 290 -21.34 -14.11 -3.54
C LEU A 290 -21.61 -13.29 -2.26
N SER A 291 -20.56 -12.83 -1.61
CA SER A 291 -20.60 -11.90 -0.47
C SER A 291 -20.04 -10.56 -0.93
N ALA A 292 -20.82 -9.49 -0.86
CA ALA A 292 -20.39 -8.14 -1.24
C ALA A 292 -20.59 -7.15 -0.09
N GLN A 293 -19.49 -6.55 0.36
CA GLN A 293 -19.48 -5.44 1.31
C GLN A 293 -19.35 -4.13 0.53
N LEU A 294 -20.20 -3.15 0.85
CA LEU A 294 -20.22 -1.81 0.28
C LEU A 294 -20.03 -0.79 1.41
N SER A 295 -19.08 0.14 1.27
CA SER A 295 -18.81 1.14 2.32
C SER A 295 -18.45 2.52 1.79
N MET A 296 -18.65 3.54 2.64
CA MET A 296 -18.53 4.96 2.29
C MET A 296 -18.10 5.79 3.49
N HIS A 297 -17.29 6.83 3.26
CA HIS A 297 -16.88 7.80 4.28
C HIS A 297 -17.40 9.22 4.00
N ALA A 298 -17.42 10.05 5.04
CA ALA A 298 -17.81 11.45 4.99
C ALA A 298 -16.93 12.25 4.01
N GLY A 299 -17.52 13.21 3.31
CA GLY A 299 -16.85 14.00 2.25
C GLY A 299 -16.58 13.25 0.95
N SER A 300 -16.88 11.94 0.87
CA SER A 300 -16.68 11.15 -0.35
C SER A 300 -17.90 11.17 -1.26
N ARG A 301 -17.68 11.00 -2.56
CA ARG A 301 -18.71 10.52 -3.50
C ARG A 301 -18.54 9.02 -3.81
N LEU A 302 -17.42 8.40 -3.43
CA LEU A 302 -17.10 7.02 -3.75
C LEU A 302 -17.74 6.03 -2.77
N VAL A 303 -18.17 4.89 -3.29
CA VAL A 303 -18.43 3.68 -2.51
C VAL A 303 -17.34 2.66 -2.83
N GLU A 304 -16.69 2.11 -1.80
CA GLU A 304 -15.82 0.94 -1.94
C GLU A 304 -16.68 -0.33 -2.03
N VAL A 305 -16.31 -1.24 -2.93
CA VAL A 305 -16.92 -2.56 -3.07
C VAL A 305 -15.86 -3.63 -2.93
N ASN A 306 -15.98 -4.45 -1.89
CA ASN A 306 -15.22 -5.69 -1.71
C ASN A 306 -16.16 -6.87 -1.91
N ALA A 307 -15.99 -7.62 -2.99
CA ALA A 307 -16.89 -8.70 -3.39
C ALA A 307 -16.13 -10.02 -3.56
N LYS A 308 -16.55 -11.07 -2.85
CA LYS A 308 -15.88 -12.37 -2.77
C LYS A 308 -16.83 -13.52 -3.12
N THR A 309 -16.37 -14.43 -3.97
CA THR A 309 -17.12 -15.63 -4.38
C THR A 309 -16.65 -16.89 -3.64
N SER A 310 -17.55 -17.84 -3.42
CA SER A 310 -17.20 -19.14 -2.79
C SER A 310 -16.42 -20.07 -3.75
N ALA A 311 -16.75 -20.04 -5.05
CA ALA A 311 -16.04 -20.75 -6.12
C ALA A 311 -15.12 -19.81 -6.91
N GLU A 312 -14.23 -20.35 -7.74
CA GLU A 312 -13.46 -19.56 -8.71
C GLU A 312 -14.38 -19.02 -9.82
N LEU A 313 -14.23 -17.75 -10.17
CA LEU A 313 -14.99 -17.09 -11.24
C LEU A 313 -14.08 -16.12 -11.99
N ASP A 314 -14.05 -16.19 -13.32
CA ASP A 314 -12.98 -15.57 -14.14
C ASP A 314 -13.35 -14.22 -14.79
N ASN A 315 -14.65 -13.95 -14.91
CA ASN A 315 -15.22 -12.77 -15.57
C ASN A 315 -16.26 -12.07 -14.67
N LEU A 316 -15.95 -11.83 -13.39
CA LEU A 316 -16.71 -10.87 -12.59
C LEU A 316 -16.65 -9.48 -13.27
N ILE A 317 -17.69 -8.67 -13.11
CA ILE A 317 -17.73 -7.32 -13.70
C ILE A 317 -18.04 -6.25 -12.66
N ALA A 318 -17.67 -5.02 -13.00
CA ALA A 318 -18.28 -3.79 -12.49
C ALA A 318 -18.74 -2.95 -13.69
N GLY A 319 -20.01 -2.53 -13.69
CA GLY A 319 -20.63 -1.82 -14.82
C GLY A 319 -21.10 -0.41 -14.49
N ILE A 320 -21.32 0.41 -15.53
CA ILE A 320 -22.06 1.68 -15.50
C ILE A 320 -23.07 1.71 -16.64
N VAL A 321 -24.15 2.48 -16.51
CA VAL A 321 -25.26 2.45 -17.48
C VAL A 321 -24.88 3.08 -18.83
N ASN A 322 -25.20 2.39 -19.93
CA ASN A 322 -24.93 2.81 -21.30
C ASN A 322 -26.07 3.71 -21.84
N HIS A 323 -26.09 4.99 -21.43
CA HIS A 323 -27.11 5.96 -21.89
C HIS A 323 -26.76 6.58 -23.26
N LYS A 324 -27.80 7.04 -23.97
CA LYS A 324 -27.64 7.63 -25.31
C LYS A 324 -27.31 9.11 -25.20
N GLY A 325 -26.16 9.51 -25.76
CA GLY A 325 -25.70 10.90 -25.76
C GLY A 325 -24.62 11.21 -24.73
N THR A 326 -24.09 10.21 -24.05
CA THR A 326 -22.88 10.32 -23.23
C THR A 326 -21.68 9.66 -23.93
N GLU A 327 -20.48 10.08 -23.54
CA GLU A 327 -19.23 9.53 -24.06
C GLU A 327 -18.58 8.62 -23.02
N LEU A 328 -17.98 7.50 -23.45
CA LEU A 328 -17.11 6.69 -22.60
C LEU A 328 -15.80 7.47 -22.35
N ILE A 329 -15.48 7.62 -21.08
CA ILE A 329 -14.21 8.15 -20.56
C ILE A 329 -13.42 6.95 -20.04
N VAL A 330 -12.12 6.89 -20.33
CA VAL A 330 -11.22 5.82 -19.86
C VAL A 330 -9.95 6.48 -19.35
N GLY A 331 -9.55 6.18 -18.12
CA GLY A 331 -8.26 6.61 -17.56
C GLY A 331 -7.09 5.90 -18.23
N ASP A 332 -5.85 6.25 -17.88
CA ASP A 332 -4.69 5.63 -18.50
C ASP A 332 -4.62 4.11 -18.21
N MET A 333 -4.21 3.35 -19.21
CA MET A 333 -4.15 1.89 -19.23
C MET A 333 -2.74 1.34 -19.48
N ASP A 334 -1.75 2.20 -19.78
CA ASP A 334 -0.31 1.85 -19.79
C ASP A 334 0.37 2.41 -18.51
N ILE A 335 -0.22 2.07 -17.37
CA ILE A 335 0.25 2.41 -16.01
C ILE A 335 0.59 1.16 -15.20
N THR A 336 1.18 1.33 -14.02
CA THR A 336 1.57 0.23 -13.15
C THR A 336 0.35 -0.61 -12.79
N GLY A 337 0.52 -1.93 -12.67
CA GLY A 337 -0.58 -2.81 -12.28
C GLY A 337 -1.18 -2.51 -10.90
N HIS A 338 -0.48 -1.75 -10.05
CA HIS A 338 -0.92 -1.42 -8.69
C HIS A 338 -1.63 -0.06 -8.63
N ALA A 339 -1.37 0.84 -9.58
CA ALA A 339 -2.10 2.09 -9.74
C ALA A 339 -3.57 1.87 -10.13
N TYR A 340 -4.43 2.78 -9.71
CA TYR A 340 -5.84 2.82 -10.08
C TYR A 340 -6.03 3.52 -11.42
N THR A 341 -7.03 3.05 -12.16
CA THR A 341 -7.57 3.68 -13.37
C THR A 341 -9.07 3.44 -13.40
N TYR A 342 -9.75 4.04 -14.37
CA TYR A 342 -11.21 4.12 -14.38
C TYR A 342 -11.83 3.92 -15.76
N ILE A 343 -13.10 3.52 -15.76
CA ILE A 343 -14.04 3.79 -16.85
C ILE A 343 -15.16 4.67 -16.33
N GLY A 344 -15.63 5.61 -17.15
CA GLY A 344 -16.68 6.54 -16.78
C GLY A 344 -17.55 6.97 -17.95
N THR A 345 -18.66 7.61 -17.65
CA THR A 345 -19.50 8.31 -18.63
C THR A 345 -19.89 9.67 -18.08
N TYR A 346 -20.10 10.64 -18.98
CA TYR A 346 -20.58 11.97 -18.61
C TYR A 346 -21.51 12.51 -19.70
N GLY A 347 -22.55 13.22 -19.26
CA GLY A 347 -23.47 13.98 -20.12
C GLY A 347 -24.88 14.04 -19.52
N PRO A 348 -25.90 14.40 -20.30
CA PRO A 348 -27.27 14.58 -19.83
C PRO A 348 -27.97 13.23 -19.58
N GLN A 349 -27.60 12.55 -18.50
CA GLN A 349 -27.98 11.16 -18.20
C GLN A 349 -28.68 10.95 -16.84
N SER A 350 -29.07 12.04 -16.16
CA SER A 350 -30.00 11.97 -15.02
C SER A 350 -31.47 12.12 -15.45
N LEU A 351 -32.40 11.69 -14.59
CA LEU A 351 -33.86 11.74 -14.79
C LEU A 351 -34.42 13.16 -14.98
N ASP A 352 -33.81 14.15 -14.33
CA ASP A 352 -34.13 15.58 -14.49
C ASP A 352 -33.55 16.21 -15.77
N GLY A 353 -32.73 15.46 -16.52
CA GLY A 353 -32.06 15.92 -17.74
C GLY A 353 -30.82 16.79 -17.50
N ALA A 354 -30.35 16.92 -16.26
CA ALA A 354 -29.07 17.55 -15.94
C ALA A 354 -27.88 16.67 -16.35
N ASN A 355 -26.67 17.22 -16.24
CA ASN A 355 -25.47 16.42 -16.41
C ASN A 355 -25.24 15.50 -15.19
N LEU A 356 -24.79 14.28 -15.46
CA LEU A 356 -24.43 13.29 -14.46
C LEU A 356 -23.15 12.56 -14.91
N GLY A 357 -22.11 12.62 -14.08
CA GLY A 357 -20.95 11.73 -14.17
C GLY A 357 -21.24 10.40 -13.47
N MET A 358 -20.79 9.29 -14.05
CA MET A 358 -20.77 7.96 -13.42
C MET A 358 -19.43 7.29 -13.75
N ALA A 359 -18.79 6.63 -12.78
CA ALA A 359 -17.55 5.89 -13.04
C ALA A 359 -17.34 4.69 -12.09
N VAL A 360 -16.45 3.79 -12.54
CA VAL A 360 -15.86 2.68 -11.79
C VAL A 360 -14.35 2.86 -11.81
N LEU A 361 -13.72 2.79 -10.63
CA LEU A 361 -12.27 2.89 -10.45
C LEU A 361 -11.72 1.57 -9.89
N ALA A 362 -10.69 1.01 -10.50
CA ALA A 362 -10.06 -0.23 -10.05
C ALA A 362 -8.55 -0.25 -10.32
N LYS A 363 -7.79 -1.04 -9.56
CA LYS A 363 -6.36 -1.25 -9.79
C LYS A 363 -6.15 -1.82 -11.19
N ARG A 364 -5.19 -1.29 -11.96
CA ARG A 364 -4.98 -1.63 -13.38
C ARG A 364 -4.80 -3.14 -13.62
N LYS A 365 -4.19 -3.88 -12.69
CA LYS A 365 -4.06 -5.36 -12.77
C LYS A 365 -5.35 -6.15 -12.56
N ALA A 366 -6.37 -5.55 -11.95
CA ALA A 366 -7.68 -6.15 -11.79
C ALA A 366 -8.52 -6.02 -13.07
N ILE A 367 -8.40 -4.92 -13.81
CA ILE A 367 -9.10 -4.75 -15.09
C ILE A 367 -8.47 -5.66 -16.15
N LYS A 368 -9.18 -6.75 -16.48
CA LYS A 368 -8.84 -7.70 -17.56
C LYS A 368 -9.01 -7.01 -18.92
N GLU A 369 -10.19 -6.47 -19.16
CA GLU A 369 -10.59 -5.79 -20.39
C GLU A 369 -11.78 -4.85 -20.13
N THR A 370 -12.03 -3.91 -21.03
CA THR A 370 -13.19 -3.01 -21.00
C THR A 370 -14.05 -3.27 -22.23
N THR A 371 -15.37 -3.33 -22.06
CA THR A 371 -16.34 -3.73 -23.09
C THR A 371 -17.70 -3.07 -22.85
N SER A 372 -18.70 -3.38 -23.69
CA SER A 372 -20.08 -2.91 -23.51
C SER A 372 -21.11 -3.88 -24.12
N ASP A 373 -22.34 -3.80 -23.62
CA ASP A 373 -23.53 -4.40 -24.23
C ASP A 373 -24.60 -3.32 -24.51
N GLU A 374 -25.85 -3.70 -24.83
CA GLU A 374 -26.93 -2.74 -25.13
C GLU A 374 -27.25 -1.80 -23.95
N HIS A 375 -26.89 -2.15 -22.72
CA HIS A 375 -27.32 -1.48 -21.49
C HIS A 375 -26.17 -1.07 -20.56
N ASN A 376 -24.99 -1.68 -20.69
CA ASN A 376 -23.85 -1.51 -19.79
C ASN A 376 -22.57 -1.10 -20.54
N GLN A 377 -21.80 -0.17 -19.98
CA GLN A 377 -20.36 -0.05 -20.18
C GLN A 377 -19.68 -0.80 -19.03
N VAL A 378 -18.65 -1.61 -19.32
CA VAL A 378 -18.23 -2.71 -18.43
C VAL A 378 -16.71 -2.75 -18.27
N ALA A 379 -16.25 -2.84 -17.02
CA ALA A 379 -14.91 -3.31 -16.69
C ALA A 379 -15.02 -4.78 -16.26
N ILE A 380 -14.38 -5.69 -17.01
CA ILE A 380 -14.27 -7.08 -16.59
C ILE A 380 -13.10 -7.18 -15.61
N LEU A 381 -13.39 -7.64 -14.40
CA LEU A 381 -12.48 -7.75 -13.29
C LEU A 381 -11.96 -9.19 -13.17
N LYS A 382 -10.65 -9.31 -13.00
CA LYS A 382 -9.96 -10.55 -12.67
C LYS A 382 -9.80 -10.65 -11.15
N PRO A 383 -10.44 -11.62 -10.48
CA PRO A 383 -10.28 -11.77 -9.03
C PRO A 383 -8.89 -12.24 -8.61
N ALA A 384 -8.55 -11.98 -7.35
CA ALA A 384 -7.41 -12.57 -6.64
C ALA A 384 -7.91 -13.18 -5.34
N ASP A 385 -7.66 -14.48 -5.09
CA ASP A 385 -8.34 -15.24 -4.02
C ASP A 385 -9.88 -15.10 -4.04
N LYS A 386 -10.48 -15.23 -5.24
CA LYS A 386 -11.93 -15.11 -5.51
C LYS A 386 -12.56 -13.76 -5.16
N GLU A 387 -11.73 -12.77 -4.84
CA GLU A 387 -12.11 -11.43 -4.39
C GLU A 387 -11.80 -10.38 -5.46
N VAL A 388 -12.69 -9.40 -5.60
CA VAL A 388 -12.46 -8.15 -6.35
C VAL A 388 -12.70 -6.96 -5.42
N GLN A 389 -11.78 -5.98 -5.52
CA GLN A 389 -11.90 -4.67 -4.90
C GLN A 389 -11.98 -3.62 -6.01
N TYR A 390 -13.00 -2.77 -5.97
CA TYR A 390 -13.15 -1.60 -6.82
C TYR A 390 -13.95 -0.51 -6.12
N TYR A 391 -13.99 0.69 -6.68
CA TYR A 391 -14.83 1.79 -6.23
C TYR A 391 -15.78 2.20 -7.34
N PHE A 392 -16.94 2.75 -6.99
CA PHE A 392 -17.80 3.44 -7.94
C PHE A 392 -18.22 4.81 -7.43
N VAL A 393 -18.58 5.70 -8.35
CA VAL A 393 -18.90 7.09 -8.06
C VAL A 393 -19.89 7.69 -9.04
N ALA A 394 -20.71 8.60 -8.54
CA ALA A 394 -21.58 9.48 -9.29
C ALA A 394 -21.36 10.94 -8.89
N ALA A 395 -21.55 11.87 -9.82
CA ALA A 395 -21.45 13.31 -9.60
C ALA A 395 -22.52 14.04 -10.43
N TRP A 396 -23.50 14.66 -9.78
CA TRP A 396 -24.68 15.26 -10.41
C TRP A 396 -24.51 16.79 -10.48
N ALA A 397 -24.77 17.41 -11.63
CA ALA A 397 -24.55 18.85 -11.79
C ALA A 397 -25.50 19.75 -10.96
N ASN A 398 -26.54 19.17 -10.34
CA ASN A 398 -27.44 19.82 -9.39
C ASN A 398 -27.23 19.31 -7.94
N GLU A 399 -26.09 18.64 -7.65
CA GLU A 399 -25.73 18.21 -6.29
C GLU A 399 -25.60 19.39 -5.31
N VAL A 400 -25.73 19.10 -4.01
CA VAL A 400 -25.64 20.10 -2.95
C VAL A 400 -24.28 20.83 -2.96
N GLU A 401 -24.31 22.15 -2.85
CA GLU A 401 -23.09 22.96 -2.73
C GLU A 401 -22.32 22.54 -1.47
N SER A 402 -21.03 22.22 -1.65
CA SER A 402 -20.17 21.70 -0.60
C SER A 402 -18.74 22.24 -0.72
N ARG A 403 -17.93 21.98 0.31
CA ARG A 403 -16.50 22.34 0.32
C ARG A 403 -15.65 21.66 -0.76
N HIS A 404 -16.18 20.60 -1.39
CA HIS A 404 -15.54 19.87 -2.49
C HIS A 404 -15.83 20.50 -3.86
N GLY A 405 -16.72 21.50 -3.92
CA GLY A 405 -17.19 22.11 -5.15
C GLY A 405 -18.18 21.23 -5.94
N PRO A 406 -19.00 21.86 -6.81
CA PRO A 406 -19.92 21.15 -7.69
C PRO A 406 -19.19 20.67 -8.96
N ILE A 407 -19.58 19.49 -9.48
CA ILE A 407 -19.03 18.94 -10.73
C ILE A 407 -20.02 19.16 -11.88
N THR A 408 -19.85 20.26 -12.61
CA THR A 408 -20.85 20.78 -13.57
C THR A 408 -20.52 20.52 -15.04
N THR A 409 -19.28 20.14 -15.34
CA THR A 409 -18.75 19.89 -16.68
C THR A 409 -17.97 18.57 -16.78
N LYS A 410 -17.78 18.07 -18.01
CA LYS A 410 -17.00 16.86 -18.29
C LYS A 410 -15.55 16.98 -17.78
N ALA A 411 -14.91 18.14 -18.00
CA ALA A 411 -13.53 18.36 -17.60
C ALA A 411 -13.34 18.38 -16.07
N GLU A 412 -14.31 18.96 -15.33
CA GLU A 412 -14.32 18.89 -13.86
C GLU A 412 -14.45 17.43 -13.37
N PHE A 413 -15.26 16.61 -14.05
CA PHE A 413 -15.39 15.18 -13.73
C PHE A 413 -14.14 14.37 -14.12
N GLU A 414 -13.52 14.64 -15.28
CA GLU A 414 -12.28 13.99 -15.72
C GLU A 414 -11.14 14.29 -14.72
N THR A 415 -10.93 15.55 -14.34
CA THR A 415 -9.96 15.94 -13.31
C THR A 415 -10.30 15.37 -11.92
N TYR A 416 -11.58 15.26 -11.56
CA TYR A 416 -11.98 14.60 -10.32
C TYR A 416 -11.59 13.11 -10.33
N LEU A 417 -11.86 12.37 -11.41
CA LEU A 417 -11.48 10.96 -11.53
C LEU A 417 -9.96 10.74 -11.56
N GLU A 418 -9.20 11.66 -12.17
CA GLU A 418 -7.74 11.68 -12.10
C GLU A 418 -7.24 11.84 -10.64
N GLN A 419 -7.80 12.78 -9.89
CA GLN A 419 -7.44 13.02 -8.49
C GLN A 419 -7.80 11.85 -7.57
N GLU A 420 -8.98 11.25 -7.72
CA GLU A 420 -9.37 10.08 -6.93
C GLU A 420 -8.53 8.84 -7.28
N ALA A 421 -8.20 8.63 -8.57
CA ALA A 421 -7.26 7.58 -8.97
C ALA A 421 -5.85 7.81 -8.40
N GLU A 422 -5.37 9.05 -8.32
CA GLU A 422 -4.12 9.40 -7.67
C GLU A 422 -4.18 9.14 -6.16
N LYS A 423 -5.22 9.58 -5.44
CA LYS A 423 -5.40 9.33 -4.00
C LYS A 423 -5.39 7.84 -3.65
N LEU A 424 -6.12 7.04 -4.42
CA LEU A 424 -6.21 5.58 -4.24
C LEU A 424 -4.91 4.86 -4.58
N THR A 425 -4.09 5.40 -5.49
CA THR A 425 -2.76 4.87 -5.85
C THR A 425 -1.69 5.26 -4.84
N MET A 426 -1.70 6.53 -4.44
CA MET A 426 -0.78 7.17 -3.52
C MET A 426 -1.57 7.69 -2.32
N PRO A 427 -1.85 6.86 -1.30
CA PRO A 427 -2.41 7.34 -0.05
C PRO A 427 -1.46 8.36 0.62
N LEU A 428 -1.98 9.13 1.58
CA LEU A 428 -1.16 9.98 2.46
C LEU A 428 0.04 9.20 3.00
N ARG A 429 1.22 9.82 3.04
CA ARG A 429 2.39 9.19 3.65
C ARG A 429 2.17 9.16 5.16
N GLN A 430 2.05 7.95 5.70
CA GLN A 430 1.74 7.70 7.09
C GLN A 430 3.01 7.24 7.83
N ARG A 431 3.36 7.90 8.93
CA ARG A 431 4.32 7.38 9.91
C ARG A 431 3.67 7.33 11.28
N LEU A 432 3.50 6.11 11.81
CA LEU A 432 2.90 5.85 13.10
C LEU A 432 3.97 5.42 14.11
N THR A 433 4.11 6.17 15.20
CA THR A 433 5.05 5.86 16.28
C THR A 433 4.23 5.62 17.55
N THR A 434 4.17 4.36 18.02
CA THR A 434 3.42 3.98 19.23
C THR A 434 4.31 4.08 20.47
N ALA A 435 3.73 4.46 21.61
CA ALA A 435 4.45 4.54 22.88
C ALA A 435 4.93 3.17 23.38
N ALA A 436 4.31 2.09 22.91
CA ALA A 436 4.81 0.72 23.11
C ALA A 436 6.11 0.46 22.35
N SER A 437 6.25 1.01 21.14
CA SER A 437 7.47 0.90 20.33
C SER A 437 8.57 1.79 20.90
N GLU A 438 8.29 3.06 21.18
CA GLU A 438 9.26 4.01 21.78
C GLU A 438 9.89 3.44 23.06
N ALA A 439 9.07 2.92 23.98
CA ALA A 439 9.53 2.31 25.23
C ALA A 439 10.39 1.03 25.04
N GLU A 440 10.36 0.43 23.84
CA GLU A 440 11.20 -0.71 23.49
C GLU A 440 12.44 -0.34 22.65
N THR A 441 12.38 0.69 21.79
CA THR A 441 13.48 1.12 20.91
C THR A 441 14.47 2.08 21.57
N ASP A 442 14.04 2.87 22.57
CA ASP A 442 14.89 3.74 23.42
C ASP A 442 15.99 2.98 24.21
N LYS A 443 15.97 1.64 24.21
CA LYS A 443 16.95 0.80 24.91
C LYS A 443 18.35 0.97 24.29
N PRO A 444 19.40 1.30 25.08
CA PRO A 444 20.74 1.52 24.54
C PRO A 444 21.27 0.37 23.68
N LEU A 445 21.56 0.67 22.42
CA LEU A 445 22.04 -0.30 21.43
C LEU A 445 23.29 -1.05 21.91
N SER A 446 23.15 -2.36 22.02
CA SER A 446 24.18 -3.32 22.42
C SER A 446 24.06 -4.58 21.57
N ALA A 447 25.05 -5.49 21.66
CA ALA A 447 25.03 -6.73 20.88
C ALA A 447 23.74 -7.53 21.11
N ASP A 448 23.41 -7.82 22.37
CA ASP A 448 22.24 -8.63 22.71
C ASP A 448 20.92 -7.95 22.29
N VAL A 449 20.83 -6.62 22.29
CA VAL A 449 19.67 -5.86 21.76
C VAL A 449 19.55 -6.01 20.24
N ALA A 450 20.65 -5.93 19.48
CA ALA A 450 20.61 -6.14 18.03
C ALA A 450 20.20 -7.58 17.66
N LEU A 451 20.64 -8.57 18.46
CA LEU A 451 20.22 -9.96 18.30
C LEU A 451 18.74 -10.18 18.67
N ASP A 452 18.26 -9.57 19.76
CA ASP A 452 16.87 -9.69 20.19
C ASP A 452 15.88 -9.20 19.12
N TRP A 453 16.11 -8.02 18.52
CA TRP A 453 15.29 -7.52 17.41
C TRP A 453 15.31 -8.46 16.19
N SER A 454 16.47 -9.02 15.85
CA SER A 454 16.61 -10.00 14.76
C SER A 454 15.77 -11.26 15.03
N LYS A 455 15.78 -11.75 16.27
CA LYS A 455 14.95 -12.89 16.70
C LYS A 455 13.47 -12.53 16.70
N ARG A 456 13.06 -11.40 17.27
CA ARG A 456 11.66 -10.99 17.37
C ARG A 456 10.99 -10.86 16.00
N LEU A 457 11.70 -10.35 14.98
CA LEU A 457 11.15 -10.31 13.63
C LEU A 457 11.06 -11.71 13.01
N ALA A 458 12.11 -12.52 13.14
CA ALA A 458 12.08 -13.92 12.69
C ALA A 458 10.98 -14.75 13.38
N ASP A 459 10.65 -14.44 14.63
CA ASP A 459 9.60 -15.10 15.40
C ASP A 459 8.21 -14.66 14.94
N SER A 460 8.00 -13.35 14.81
CA SER A 460 6.76 -12.75 14.30
C SER A 460 6.45 -13.20 12.86
N GLU A 461 7.45 -13.24 11.99
CA GLU A 461 7.32 -13.73 10.61
C GLU A 461 7.07 -15.25 10.56
N LEU A 462 7.65 -16.03 11.48
CA LEU A 462 7.45 -17.48 11.53
C LEU A 462 6.02 -17.85 11.93
N GLU A 463 5.41 -17.09 12.84
CA GLU A 463 4.01 -17.23 13.22
C GLU A 463 3.07 -16.70 12.13
N ARG A 464 3.38 -15.56 11.51
CA ARG A 464 2.49 -14.92 10.52
C ARG A 464 2.45 -15.58 9.15
N LYS A 465 3.60 -15.91 8.54
CA LYS A 465 3.62 -16.29 7.10
C LYS A 465 4.82 -17.09 6.57
N THR A 466 5.97 -17.13 7.25
CA THR A 466 7.21 -17.69 6.68
C THR A 466 7.07 -19.11 6.12
N LEU A 467 6.37 -19.99 6.85
CA LEU A 467 6.20 -21.38 6.42
C LEU A 467 5.35 -21.52 5.16
N ASP A 468 4.48 -20.55 4.84
CA ASP A 468 3.64 -20.58 3.63
C ASP A 468 4.39 -20.16 2.36
N TYR A 469 5.63 -19.66 2.46
CA TYR A 469 6.51 -19.51 1.29
C TYR A 469 7.00 -20.86 0.71
N ARG A 470 6.66 -22.00 1.34
CA ARG A 470 6.89 -23.35 0.79
C ARG A 470 6.15 -23.58 -0.54
N PHE A 471 6.64 -24.52 -1.35
CA PHE A 471 5.93 -24.97 -2.55
C PHE A 471 4.53 -25.51 -2.21
N GLY A 472 3.52 -25.06 -2.96
CA GLY A 472 2.11 -25.35 -2.67
C GLY A 472 1.51 -24.53 -1.52
N GLY A 473 2.28 -23.63 -0.90
CA GLY A 473 1.79 -22.57 -0.02
C GLY A 473 1.43 -21.28 -0.77
N TYR A 474 1.27 -20.19 -0.03
CA TYR A 474 0.74 -18.92 -0.54
C TYR A 474 1.53 -17.69 -0.06
N ASP A 475 1.83 -16.79 -1.00
CA ASP A 475 2.42 -15.47 -0.79
C ASP A 475 1.26 -14.48 -0.53
N HIS A 476 0.93 -14.33 0.75
CA HIS A 476 -0.17 -13.49 1.23
C HIS A 476 -0.02 -12.01 0.81
N ILE A 477 1.21 -11.49 0.80
CA ILE A 477 1.54 -10.10 0.42
C ILE A 477 1.27 -9.84 -1.06
N ARG A 478 1.65 -10.77 -1.93
CA ARG A 478 1.41 -10.66 -3.39
C ARG A 478 0.09 -11.29 -3.85
N LYS A 479 -0.74 -11.81 -2.94
CA LYS A 479 -1.98 -12.58 -3.18
C LYS A 479 -1.82 -13.60 -4.34
N ARG A 480 -0.89 -14.56 -4.18
CA ARG A 480 -0.58 -15.60 -5.19
C ARG A 480 0.05 -16.86 -4.59
N PRO A 481 0.09 -18.01 -5.30
CA PRO A 481 0.87 -19.17 -4.87
C PRO A 481 2.37 -18.88 -4.71
N SER A 482 3.01 -19.51 -3.73
CA SER A 482 4.43 -19.32 -3.42
C SER A 482 5.36 -19.93 -4.48
N TYR A 483 6.45 -19.22 -4.80
CA TYR A 483 7.37 -19.56 -5.90
C TYR A 483 8.84 -19.66 -5.45
N PHE A 484 9.63 -20.38 -6.25
CA PHE A 484 11.08 -20.38 -6.18
C PHE A 484 11.65 -19.08 -6.77
N GLU A 485 11.90 -18.10 -5.90
CA GLU A 485 12.39 -16.77 -6.27
C GLU A 485 13.23 -16.13 -5.14
N TYR A 486 13.92 -15.04 -5.45
CA TYR A 486 14.81 -14.32 -4.55
C TYR A 486 14.27 -14.07 -3.14
N THR A 487 13.02 -13.61 -2.98
CA THR A 487 12.43 -13.33 -1.66
C THR A 487 12.38 -14.58 -0.78
N THR A 488 11.95 -15.71 -1.33
CA THR A 488 11.88 -17.00 -0.63
C THR A 488 13.27 -17.44 -0.16
N GLY A 489 14.26 -17.38 -1.05
CA GLY A 489 15.64 -17.76 -0.74
C GLY A 489 16.35 -16.82 0.22
N MET A 490 16.10 -15.51 0.13
CA MET A 490 16.66 -14.51 1.03
C MET A 490 16.14 -14.67 2.46
N VAL A 491 14.82 -14.82 2.64
CA VAL A 491 14.25 -15.05 3.98
C VAL A 491 14.87 -16.31 4.59
N MET A 492 14.96 -17.40 3.84
CA MET A 492 15.56 -18.64 4.33
C MET A 492 17.06 -18.52 4.62
N GLN A 493 17.81 -17.72 3.86
CA GLN A 493 19.19 -17.36 4.20
C GLN A 493 19.29 -16.50 5.47
N ALA A 494 18.30 -15.65 5.75
CA ALA A 494 18.28 -14.83 6.96
C ALA A 494 17.99 -15.66 8.23
N TYR A 495 17.03 -16.58 8.19
CA TYR A 495 16.83 -17.58 9.27
C TYR A 495 18.08 -18.45 9.46
N ASP A 496 18.76 -18.83 8.38
CA ASP A 496 20.00 -19.59 8.41
C ASP A 496 21.16 -18.83 9.11
N GLU A 497 21.33 -17.54 8.83
CA GLU A 497 22.37 -16.71 9.45
C GLU A 497 22.05 -16.38 10.91
N LEU A 498 20.77 -16.14 11.23
CA LEU A 498 20.31 -16.00 12.61
C LEU A 498 20.57 -17.27 13.43
N ASN A 499 20.26 -18.44 12.88
CA ASN A 499 20.45 -19.74 13.54
C ASN A 499 21.94 -20.07 13.80
N GLN A 500 22.89 -19.43 13.12
CA GLN A 500 24.32 -19.58 13.41
C GLN A 500 24.77 -18.82 14.67
N VAL A 501 24.06 -17.74 15.05
CA VAL A 501 24.38 -16.91 16.23
C VAL A 501 23.41 -17.12 17.40
N ALA A 502 22.16 -17.51 17.11
CA ALA A 502 21.12 -17.87 18.07
C ALA A 502 20.44 -19.19 17.64
N PRO A 503 21.06 -20.36 17.92
CA PRO A 503 20.57 -21.64 17.40
C PRO A 503 19.22 -22.06 17.99
N GLU A 504 18.21 -22.24 17.14
CA GLU A 504 16.90 -22.78 17.49
C GLU A 504 16.39 -23.72 16.39
N ALA A 505 15.96 -24.94 16.76
CA ALA A 505 15.58 -25.99 15.82
C ALA A 505 14.56 -25.51 14.78
N ARG A 506 13.53 -24.76 15.22
CA ARG A 506 12.47 -24.21 14.37
C ARG A 506 12.97 -23.32 13.22
N TYR A 507 14.12 -22.66 13.35
CA TYR A 507 14.70 -21.89 12.25
C TYR A 507 15.29 -22.81 11.17
N ALA A 508 16.00 -23.87 11.57
CA ALA A 508 16.49 -24.89 10.66
C ALA A 508 15.35 -25.70 10.02
N ASP A 509 14.31 -26.02 10.80
CA ASP A 509 13.09 -26.68 10.34
C ASP A 509 12.34 -25.81 9.31
N ALA A 510 12.28 -24.49 9.51
CA ALA A 510 11.71 -23.55 8.53
C ALA A 510 12.49 -23.56 7.21
N VAL A 511 13.83 -23.47 7.27
CA VAL A 511 14.72 -23.57 6.10
C VAL A 511 14.49 -24.86 5.31
N GLN A 512 14.45 -26.01 5.99
CA GLN A 512 14.22 -27.30 5.35
C GLN A 512 12.77 -27.46 4.84
N THR A 513 11.78 -26.90 5.54
CA THR A 513 10.35 -26.94 5.13
C THR A 513 10.10 -26.09 3.89
N VAL A 514 10.64 -24.88 3.83
CA VAL A 514 10.42 -23.95 2.72
C VAL A 514 11.33 -24.29 1.55
N MET A 515 12.67 -24.20 1.68
CA MET A 515 13.57 -24.42 0.54
C MET A 515 13.53 -25.86 0.04
N GLY A 516 13.49 -26.84 0.95
CA GLY A 516 13.43 -28.25 0.59
C GLY A 516 12.19 -28.62 -0.22
N SER A 517 11.04 -27.99 0.04
CA SER A 517 9.80 -28.26 -0.71
C SER A 517 9.87 -27.90 -2.20
N PHE A 518 10.82 -27.05 -2.60
CA PHE A 518 11.01 -26.70 -4.00
C PHE A 518 11.89 -27.69 -4.77
N VAL A 519 12.63 -28.60 -4.11
CA VAL A 519 13.55 -29.53 -4.79
C VAL A 519 13.03 -30.96 -4.69
N ASN A 520 12.83 -31.61 -5.84
CA ASN A 520 12.41 -33.01 -5.93
C ASN A 520 13.62 -33.96 -5.81
N GLU A 521 13.38 -35.23 -5.48
CA GLU A 521 14.44 -36.27 -5.33
C GLU A 521 15.34 -36.41 -6.58
N ASP A 522 14.81 -36.13 -7.77
CA ASP A 522 15.57 -36.19 -9.01
C ASP A 522 16.52 -34.99 -9.22
N GLY A 523 16.31 -33.88 -8.50
CA GLY A 523 17.03 -32.61 -8.59
C GLY A 523 16.24 -31.48 -9.27
N SER A 524 15.03 -31.74 -9.77
CA SER A 524 14.21 -30.72 -10.44
C SER A 524 13.62 -29.71 -9.45
N ILE A 525 13.54 -28.44 -9.88
CA ILE A 525 13.05 -27.32 -9.05
C ILE A 525 11.59 -26.99 -9.40
N ASN A 526 10.69 -27.14 -8.44
CA ASN A 526 9.26 -26.85 -8.59
C ASN A 526 9.00 -25.36 -8.86
N GLY A 527 8.24 -25.07 -9.92
CA GLY A 527 7.87 -23.70 -10.32
C GLY A 527 8.97 -22.88 -11.03
N TYR A 528 10.22 -23.34 -11.01
CA TYR A 528 11.31 -22.73 -11.77
C TYR A 528 11.16 -22.99 -13.28
N VAL A 529 11.58 -22.03 -14.11
CA VAL A 529 11.55 -22.13 -15.58
C VAL A 529 12.77 -21.43 -16.16
N GLN A 530 13.85 -22.19 -16.31
CA GLN A 530 15.15 -21.79 -16.88
C GLN A 530 15.03 -21.00 -18.19
N ASP A 531 14.12 -21.43 -19.07
CA ASP A 531 13.89 -20.82 -20.38
C ASP A 531 13.28 -19.39 -20.31
N LYS A 532 12.89 -18.91 -19.13
CA LYS A 532 12.56 -17.48 -18.90
C LYS A 532 13.80 -16.59 -18.75
N TYR A 533 14.99 -17.17 -18.55
CA TYR A 533 16.25 -16.53 -18.14
C TYR A 533 15.98 -15.38 -17.17
N ASN A 534 15.68 -15.74 -15.92
CA ASN A 534 15.24 -14.81 -14.88
C ASN A 534 16.33 -14.74 -13.80
N ILE A 535 17.01 -13.60 -13.66
CA ILE A 535 18.11 -13.50 -12.69
C ILE A 535 17.59 -13.59 -11.24
N ASP A 536 16.38 -13.09 -10.95
CA ASP A 536 15.71 -13.20 -9.63
C ASP A 536 15.53 -14.66 -9.16
N SER A 537 15.46 -15.63 -10.06
CA SER A 537 15.34 -17.05 -9.67
C SER A 537 16.68 -17.65 -9.24
N ILE A 538 17.80 -17.05 -9.62
CA ILE A 538 19.15 -17.51 -9.24
C ILE A 538 19.45 -17.25 -7.76
N ARG A 539 18.94 -16.14 -7.21
CA ARG A 539 19.22 -15.73 -5.82
C ARG A 539 18.83 -16.77 -4.78
N ALA A 540 17.81 -17.58 -5.06
CA ALA A 540 17.36 -18.66 -4.18
C ALA A 540 18.32 -19.87 -4.17
N GLY A 541 19.19 -19.99 -5.17
CA GLY A 541 20.23 -21.00 -5.24
C GLY A 541 21.32 -20.86 -4.17
N THR A 542 21.54 -19.68 -3.57
CA THR A 542 22.59 -19.53 -2.53
C THR A 542 22.27 -20.36 -1.29
N MET A 543 20.99 -20.46 -0.93
CA MET A 543 20.54 -21.28 0.20
C MET A 543 20.60 -22.77 -0.15
N LEU A 544 20.28 -23.15 -1.40
CA LEU A 544 20.49 -24.52 -1.88
C LEU A 544 21.98 -24.93 -1.87
N LEU A 545 22.90 -24.03 -2.23
CA LEU A 545 24.35 -24.25 -2.10
C LEU A 545 24.74 -24.52 -0.64
N ARG A 546 24.28 -23.70 0.31
CA ARG A 546 24.52 -23.92 1.75
C ARG A 546 23.90 -25.22 2.28
N MET A 547 22.75 -25.64 1.74
CA MET A 547 22.12 -26.93 2.10
C MET A 547 22.92 -28.11 1.52
N TYR A 548 23.43 -27.98 0.28
CA TYR A 548 24.32 -28.97 -0.33
C TYR A 548 25.65 -29.09 0.43
N GLU A 549 26.34 -27.99 0.73
CA GLU A 549 27.63 -27.99 1.45
C GLU A 549 27.57 -28.79 2.77
N ARG A 550 26.49 -28.62 3.54
CA ARG A 550 26.29 -29.28 4.83
C ARG A 550 25.90 -30.74 4.71
N ASN A 551 25.00 -31.06 3.79
CA ASN A 551 24.33 -32.37 3.75
C ASN A 551 24.93 -33.32 2.70
N ASN A 552 25.66 -32.78 1.72
CA ASN A 552 26.15 -33.46 0.51
C ASN A 552 25.01 -34.19 -0.24
N ASP A 553 23.85 -33.52 -0.34
CA ASP A 553 22.65 -34.07 -0.99
C ASP A 553 22.67 -33.82 -2.51
N GLU A 554 22.73 -34.90 -3.28
CA GLU A 554 22.74 -34.91 -4.74
C GLU A 554 21.49 -34.27 -5.39
N SER A 555 20.36 -34.15 -4.67
CA SER A 555 19.18 -33.43 -5.18
C SER A 555 19.44 -31.92 -5.21
N TYR A 556 19.95 -31.35 -4.10
CA TYR A 556 20.36 -29.95 -4.03
C TYR A 556 21.51 -29.64 -4.99
N LYS A 557 22.46 -30.57 -5.19
CA LYS A 557 23.55 -30.38 -6.16
C LYS A 557 23.02 -30.16 -7.58
N LYS A 558 22.18 -31.06 -8.09
CA LYS A 558 21.61 -30.93 -9.44
C LYS A 558 20.75 -29.69 -9.59
N ALA A 559 20.03 -29.30 -8.53
CA ALA A 559 19.24 -28.08 -8.52
C ALA A 559 20.15 -26.84 -8.75
N VAL A 560 21.28 -26.73 -8.02
CA VAL A 560 22.22 -25.62 -8.23
C VAL A 560 22.97 -25.72 -9.56
N ASP A 561 23.31 -26.92 -10.03
CA ASP A 561 23.89 -27.13 -11.37
C ASP A 561 22.95 -26.59 -12.48
N THR A 562 21.64 -26.82 -12.35
CA THR A 562 20.62 -26.31 -13.30
C THR A 562 20.48 -24.78 -13.25
N LEU A 563 20.68 -24.17 -12.07
CA LEU A 563 20.71 -22.71 -11.92
C LEU A 563 22.00 -22.11 -12.52
N PHE A 564 23.13 -22.79 -12.41
CA PHE A 564 24.39 -22.40 -13.04
C PHE A 564 24.33 -22.51 -14.58
N GLU A 565 23.74 -23.57 -15.13
CA GLU A 565 23.50 -23.69 -16.59
C GLU A 565 22.67 -22.51 -17.14
N GLN A 566 21.74 -21.93 -16.35
CA GLN A 566 21.04 -20.71 -16.75
C GLN A 566 21.98 -19.49 -16.89
N LEU A 567 23.08 -19.43 -16.14
CA LEU A 567 24.10 -18.36 -16.24
C LEU A 567 25.06 -18.60 -17.42
N GLU A 568 25.45 -19.85 -17.67
CA GLU A 568 26.26 -20.23 -18.84
C GLU A 568 25.55 -19.92 -20.17
N HIS A 569 24.21 -19.97 -20.18
CA HIS A 569 23.40 -19.76 -21.38
C HIS A 569 22.54 -18.48 -21.34
N HIS A 570 22.76 -17.61 -20.35
CA HIS A 570 21.99 -16.38 -20.19
C HIS A 570 22.25 -15.40 -21.34
N PRO A 571 21.20 -14.75 -21.89
CA PRO A 571 21.36 -13.59 -22.76
C PRO A 571 22.15 -12.46 -22.08
N ARG A 572 23.08 -11.84 -22.83
CA ARG A 572 24.02 -10.82 -22.32
C ARG A 572 24.05 -9.57 -23.19
N THR A 573 24.47 -8.44 -22.61
CA THR A 573 24.78 -7.21 -23.33
C THR A 573 26.02 -7.40 -24.22
N SER A 574 26.31 -6.46 -25.12
CA SER A 574 27.55 -6.49 -25.90
C SER A 574 28.82 -6.28 -25.06
N ALA A 575 28.67 -5.75 -23.83
CA ALA A 575 29.71 -5.68 -22.81
C ALA A 575 29.81 -6.93 -21.90
N GLY A 576 28.96 -7.95 -22.11
CA GLY A 576 29.06 -9.26 -21.45
C GLY A 576 28.22 -9.45 -20.18
N ALA A 577 27.68 -8.37 -19.60
CA ALA A 577 26.79 -8.43 -18.43
C ALA A 577 25.45 -9.11 -18.72
N PHE A 578 24.82 -9.67 -17.70
CA PHE A 578 23.55 -10.38 -17.81
C PHE A 578 22.40 -9.43 -18.21
N TRP A 579 21.52 -9.87 -19.12
CA TRP A 579 20.20 -9.25 -19.20
C TRP A 579 19.46 -9.54 -17.90
N HIS A 580 18.84 -8.54 -17.27
CA HIS A 580 18.09 -8.75 -16.03
C HIS A 580 17.05 -9.88 -16.18
N LYS A 581 16.33 -9.93 -17.32
CA LYS A 581 15.45 -11.06 -17.71
C LYS A 581 15.39 -11.22 -19.24
N LYS A 582 15.04 -12.40 -19.77
CA LYS A 582 14.72 -12.59 -21.22
C LYS A 582 13.66 -11.61 -21.75
N ARG A 583 12.73 -11.18 -20.88
CA ARG A 583 11.67 -10.18 -21.19
C ARG A 583 12.14 -8.72 -21.13
N TYR A 584 13.35 -8.48 -20.64
CA TYR A 584 14.00 -7.17 -20.53
C TYR A 584 15.29 -7.20 -21.37
N PRO A 585 15.17 -7.29 -22.71
CA PRO A 585 16.33 -7.47 -23.57
C PRO A 585 17.28 -6.27 -23.47
N TYR A 586 18.58 -6.57 -23.43
CA TYR A 586 19.69 -5.62 -23.36
C TYR A 586 19.72 -4.71 -22.11
N GLN A 587 18.97 -5.07 -21.07
CA GLN A 587 18.86 -4.24 -19.85
C GLN A 587 19.65 -4.83 -18.68
N VAL A 588 20.45 -3.99 -18.02
CA VAL A 588 21.16 -4.29 -16.77
C VAL A 588 20.54 -3.44 -15.66
N TRP A 589 20.15 -4.08 -14.54
CA TRP A 589 19.52 -3.43 -13.38
C TRP A 589 20.36 -3.77 -12.14
N LEU A 590 20.52 -2.83 -11.19
CA LEU A 590 21.35 -3.03 -9.99
C LEU A 590 20.94 -4.27 -9.17
N ASP A 591 19.64 -4.54 -9.09
CA ASP A 591 19.07 -5.75 -8.47
C ASP A 591 19.75 -7.03 -8.99
N GLY A 592 19.99 -7.11 -10.30
CA GLY A 592 20.58 -8.29 -10.96
C GLY A 592 21.96 -8.67 -10.42
N VAL A 593 22.73 -7.68 -9.93
CA VAL A 593 24.04 -7.91 -9.31
C VAL A 593 23.88 -8.75 -8.04
N TYR A 594 22.92 -8.40 -7.16
CA TYR A 594 22.65 -9.21 -5.98
C TYR A 594 21.98 -10.54 -6.31
N MET A 595 21.10 -10.57 -7.32
CA MET A 595 20.36 -11.79 -7.63
C MET A 595 21.24 -12.89 -8.25
N GLY A 596 22.22 -12.54 -9.08
CA GLY A 596 23.08 -13.50 -9.79
C GLY A 596 24.44 -13.74 -9.14
N ILE A 597 25.15 -12.69 -8.75
CA ILE A 597 26.61 -12.76 -8.57
C ILE A 597 27.06 -13.42 -7.25
N PRO A 598 26.40 -13.21 -6.09
CA PRO A 598 26.65 -14.00 -4.87
C PRO A 598 26.42 -15.51 -5.05
N PHE A 599 25.46 -15.92 -5.89
CA PHE A 599 25.30 -17.34 -6.24
C PHE A 599 26.44 -17.83 -7.12
N LEU A 600 26.80 -17.08 -8.16
CA LEU A 600 27.89 -17.42 -9.07
C LEU A 600 29.23 -17.59 -8.32
N ALA A 601 29.57 -16.65 -7.44
CA ALA A 601 30.79 -16.68 -6.64
C ALA A 601 30.87 -17.93 -5.75
N HIS A 602 29.77 -18.26 -5.07
CA HIS A 602 29.68 -19.45 -4.21
C HIS A 602 29.67 -20.76 -5.01
N TYR A 603 28.99 -20.81 -6.17
CA TYR A 603 29.01 -22.00 -7.04
C TYR A 603 30.43 -22.27 -7.58
N GLU A 604 31.08 -21.25 -8.13
CA GLU A 604 32.44 -21.32 -8.64
C GLU A 604 33.43 -21.79 -7.56
N GLN A 605 33.35 -21.24 -6.36
CA GLN A 605 34.21 -21.60 -5.22
C GLN A 605 33.94 -23.02 -4.67
N LEU A 606 32.69 -23.49 -4.70
CA LEU A 606 32.32 -24.80 -4.15
C LEU A 606 32.48 -25.97 -5.15
N MET A 607 32.36 -25.70 -6.45
CA MET A 607 32.28 -26.74 -7.49
C MET A 607 33.52 -26.87 -8.37
N HIS A 608 34.39 -25.85 -8.47
CA HIS A 608 35.53 -25.84 -9.40
C HIS A 608 36.89 -25.80 -8.69
N GLU A 609 37.87 -26.58 -9.18
CA GLU A 609 39.26 -26.52 -8.69
C GLU A 609 39.96 -25.17 -8.98
N GLN A 610 39.42 -24.38 -9.93
CA GLN A 610 39.91 -23.05 -10.29
C GLN A 610 38.69 -22.14 -10.56
N PRO A 611 38.17 -21.44 -9.52
CA PRO A 611 37.00 -20.57 -9.63
C PRO A 611 37.19 -19.43 -10.64
N ASN A 612 36.18 -19.16 -11.47
CA ASN A 612 36.21 -18.09 -12.47
C ASN A 612 35.92 -16.70 -11.86
N VAL A 613 36.85 -16.20 -11.05
CA VAL A 613 36.70 -14.93 -10.31
C VAL A 613 36.58 -13.71 -11.23
N ASP A 614 37.17 -13.74 -12.44
CA ASP A 614 37.07 -12.60 -13.37
C ASP A 614 35.65 -12.44 -13.94
N GLU A 615 34.89 -13.53 -14.11
CA GLU A 615 33.47 -13.52 -14.49
C GLU A 615 32.60 -12.99 -13.34
N VAL A 616 32.88 -13.39 -12.09
CA VAL A 616 32.22 -12.83 -10.88
C VAL A 616 32.39 -11.30 -10.83
N LEU A 617 33.56 -10.78 -11.23
CA LEU A 617 33.82 -9.34 -11.27
C LEU A 617 33.25 -8.61 -12.50
N ALA A 618 32.81 -9.31 -13.56
CA ALA A 618 32.42 -8.68 -14.82
C ALA A 618 31.20 -7.75 -14.66
N GLU A 619 30.19 -8.21 -13.91
CA GLU A 619 28.97 -7.45 -13.65
C GLU A 619 29.25 -6.20 -12.80
N PHE A 620 30.05 -6.33 -11.72
CA PHE A 620 30.49 -5.19 -10.88
C PHE A 620 31.25 -4.13 -11.69
N LYS A 621 32.16 -4.57 -12.57
CA LYS A 621 32.93 -3.69 -13.45
C LYS A 621 32.00 -2.90 -14.37
N LEU A 622 31.01 -3.55 -15.00
CA LEU A 622 30.08 -2.84 -15.88
C LEU A 622 29.18 -1.86 -15.14
N VAL A 623 28.58 -2.24 -14.01
CA VAL A 623 27.69 -1.31 -13.28
C VAL A 623 28.46 -0.10 -12.73
N ASN A 624 29.73 -0.26 -12.34
CA ASN A 624 30.59 0.85 -11.93
C ASN A 624 31.05 1.75 -13.10
N GLU A 625 31.13 1.22 -14.33
CA GLU A 625 31.41 2.00 -15.54
C GLU A 625 30.17 2.72 -16.09
N VAL A 626 29.00 2.09 -16.01
CA VAL A 626 27.79 2.51 -16.77
C VAL A 626 26.69 3.10 -15.90
N LEU A 627 26.37 2.50 -14.73
CA LEU A 627 25.25 2.93 -13.89
C LEU A 627 25.63 4.04 -12.90
N LYS A 628 26.92 4.25 -12.67
CA LYS A 628 27.43 5.22 -11.69
C LYS A 628 27.32 6.66 -12.21
N ASP A 629 26.64 7.52 -11.47
CA ASP A 629 26.64 8.96 -11.71
C ASP A 629 27.96 9.58 -11.21
N PRO A 630 28.77 10.21 -12.09
CA PRO A 630 30.02 10.87 -11.68
C PRO A 630 29.81 12.17 -10.88
N GLU A 631 28.62 12.77 -10.86
CA GLU A 631 28.34 14.00 -10.11
C GLU A 631 27.96 13.72 -8.64
N THR A 632 27.02 12.81 -8.40
CA THR A 632 26.60 12.45 -7.03
C THR A 632 27.45 11.35 -6.39
N GLY A 633 28.01 10.45 -7.20
CA GLY A 633 28.62 9.17 -6.79
C GLY A 633 27.62 8.02 -6.63
N LEU A 634 26.33 8.27 -6.85
CA LEU A 634 25.25 7.28 -6.73
C LEU A 634 25.18 6.39 -7.98
N PHE A 635 24.21 5.46 -8.00
CA PHE A 635 23.98 4.56 -9.12
C PHE A 635 22.52 4.65 -9.58
N TYR A 636 22.32 4.82 -10.88
CA TYR A 636 21.02 4.72 -11.53
C TYR A 636 20.50 3.28 -11.46
N HIS A 637 19.19 3.12 -11.27
CA HIS A 637 18.53 1.80 -11.13
C HIS A 637 18.85 0.86 -12.30
N ALA A 638 18.80 1.35 -13.55
CA ALA A 638 18.98 0.51 -14.73
C ALA A 638 19.56 1.23 -15.95
N TRP A 639 20.04 0.43 -16.89
CA TRP A 639 20.52 0.82 -18.21
C TRP A 639 19.94 -0.10 -19.30
N ASP A 640 19.49 0.47 -20.41
CA ASP A 640 19.15 -0.23 -21.66
C ASP A 640 20.21 0.12 -22.72
N GLU A 641 21.06 -0.84 -23.06
CA GLU A 641 22.11 -0.68 -24.08
C GLU A 641 21.56 -0.25 -25.45
N LYS A 642 20.30 -0.57 -25.77
CA LYS A 642 19.65 -0.20 -27.03
C LYS A 642 18.76 1.04 -26.93
N ARG A 643 18.50 1.55 -25.72
CA ARG A 643 17.73 2.78 -25.43
C ARG A 643 16.30 2.77 -26.00
N GLN A 644 15.76 1.57 -26.16
CA GLN A 644 14.46 1.27 -26.75
C GLN A 644 13.32 1.44 -25.75
N GLN A 645 13.58 1.24 -24.47
CA GLN A 645 12.60 1.47 -23.41
C GLN A 645 12.19 2.94 -23.30
N VAL A 646 10.96 3.20 -22.85
CA VAL A 646 10.44 4.56 -22.62
C VAL A 646 11.33 5.30 -21.61
N TRP A 647 11.57 4.64 -20.46
CA TRP A 647 12.35 5.13 -19.31
C TRP A 647 13.84 5.39 -19.57
N ALA A 648 14.40 4.82 -20.64
CA ALA A 648 15.83 4.90 -20.92
C ALA A 648 16.15 6.21 -21.62
N ASP A 649 17.07 7.01 -21.06
CA ASP A 649 17.61 8.18 -21.74
C ASP A 649 18.20 7.82 -23.13
N LYS A 650 18.09 8.75 -24.09
CA LYS A 650 18.44 8.49 -25.49
C LYS A 650 19.93 8.72 -25.79
N GLU A 651 20.67 9.42 -24.94
CA GLU A 651 22.12 9.63 -25.11
C GLU A 651 23.01 8.65 -24.32
N SER A 652 22.52 8.13 -23.20
CA SER A 652 23.20 7.16 -22.32
C SER A 652 22.55 5.77 -22.35
N GLY A 653 21.23 5.71 -22.22
CA GLY A 653 20.44 4.49 -21.95
C GLY A 653 19.98 4.34 -20.50
N LEU A 654 20.29 5.30 -19.62
CA LEU A 654 20.05 5.21 -18.18
C LEU A 654 18.60 5.53 -17.77
N SER A 655 18.15 4.94 -16.65
CA SER A 655 16.93 5.34 -15.94
C SER A 655 17.11 6.68 -15.21
N GLY A 656 16.05 7.48 -15.05
CA GLY A 656 16.18 8.88 -14.59
C GLY A 656 16.56 9.14 -13.12
N TYR A 657 16.53 8.15 -12.22
CA TYR A 657 16.64 8.40 -10.76
C TYR A 657 17.49 7.37 -9.99
N HIS A 658 18.03 7.83 -8.86
CA HIS A 658 18.83 7.08 -7.89
C HIS A 658 17.92 6.35 -6.87
N TRP A 659 17.40 5.19 -7.26
CA TRP A 659 16.53 4.38 -6.41
C TRP A 659 17.32 3.65 -5.31
N ALA A 660 16.98 3.91 -4.04
CA ALA A 660 17.81 3.53 -2.91
C ALA A 660 18.00 2.01 -2.76
N ARG A 661 16.94 1.19 -2.93
CA ARG A 661 17.07 -0.27 -2.83
C ARG A 661 17.93 -0.86 -3.96
N GLY A 662 17.90 -0.30 -5.16
CA GLY A 662 18.81 -0.69 -6.23
C GLY A 662 20.27 -0.56 -5.80
N MET A 663 20.64 0.58 -5.20
CA MET A 663 21.98 0.76 -4.63
C MET A 663 22.24 -0.12 -3.39
N GLY A 664 21.22 -0.40 -2.58
CA GLY A 664 21.27 -1.36 -1.46
C GLY A 664 21.65 -2.77 -1.91
N TRP A 665 21.08 -3.26 -3.01
CA TRP A 665 21.46 -4.55 -3.61
C TRP A 665 22.93 -4.60 -4.03
N LEU A 666 23.43 -3.56 -4.69
CA LEU A 666 24.84 -3.46 -5.06
C LEU A 666 25.75 -3.46 -3.82
N ALA A 667 25.36 -2.73 -2.77
CA ALA A 667 26.09 -2.66 -1.51
C ALA A 667 26.15 -4.04 -0.82
N MET A 668 25.03 -4.76 -0.71
CA MET A 668 25.03 -6.15 -0.19
C MET A 668 25.87 -7.09 -1.07
N ALA A 669 25.76 -6.99 -2.39
CA ALA A 669 26.50 -7.86 -3.31
C ALA A 669 28.01 -7.76 -3.12
N LEU A 670 28.53 -6.54 -2.96
CA LEU A 670 29.97 -6.28 -2.79
C LEU A 670 30.55 -6.94 -1.53
N VAL A 671 29.83 -6.93 -0.41
CA VAL A 671 30.28 -7.57 0.84
C VAL A 671 30.02 -9.07 0.87
N ASP A 672 29.01 -9.57 0.14
CA ASP A 672 28.67 -11.00 0.09
C ASP A 672 29.61 -11.82 -0.81
N VAL A 673 30.03 -11.30 -1.97
CA VAL A 673 30.92 -12.08 -2.87
C VAL A 673 32.32 -12.27 -2.29
N LEU A 674 32.76 -11.37 -1.40
CA LEU A 674 34.08 -11.44 -0.76
C LEU A 674 34.19 -12.58 0.28
N ASP A 675 33.09 -13.22 0.67
CA ASP A 675 33.13 -14.46 1.47
C ASP A 675 33.58 -15.67 0.62
N PHE A 676 33.44 -15.62 -0.71
CA PHE A 676 33.68 -16.75 -1.63
C PHE A 676 34.90 -16.58 -2.55
N ILE A 677 35.50 -15.39 -2.64
CA ILE A 677 36.70 -15.16 -3.47
C ILE A 677 37.97 -15.46 -2.65
N PRO A 678 38.82 -16.44 -3.03
CA PRO A 678 40.01 -16.82 -2.26
C PRO A 678 41.02 -15.69 -2.04
N GLU A 679 41.78 -15.71 -0.93
CA GLU A 679 42.75 -14.65 -0.58
C GLU A 679 43.87 -14.49 -1.62
N GLU A 680 44.24 -15.56 -2.31
CA GLU A 680 45.21 -15.56 -3.41
C GLU A 680 44.74 -14.77 -4.64
N ASN A 681 43.43 -14.55 -4.83
CA ASN A 681 42.87 -13.67 -5.85
C ASN A 681 42.95 -12.18 -5.43
N ALA A 682 44.12 -11.77 -4.92
CA ALA A 682 44.31 -10.48 -4.27
C ALA A 682 43.98 -9.27 -5.16
N GLU A 683 44.22 -9.34 -6.47
CA GLU A 683 43.87 -8.28 -7.42
C GLU A 683 42.34 -8.14 -7.59
N GLN A 684 41.63 -9.26 -7.75
CA GLN A 684 40.17 -9.25 -7.83
C GLN A 684 39.51 -8.85 -6.49
N ARG A 685 40.06 -9.29 -5.36
CA ARG A 685 39.60 -8.83 -4.03
C ARG A 685 39.84 -7.33 -3.86
N GLN A 686 41.00 -6.81 -4.27
CA GLN A 686 41.31 -5.38 -4.16
C GLN A 686 40.33 -4.52 -4.97
N TYR A 687 39.96 -4.93 -6.19
CA TYR A 687 38.96 -4.19 -6.99
C TYR A 687 37.63 -4.00 -6.25
N LEU A 688 37.14 -5.05 -5.58
CA LEU A 688 35.90 -4.99 -4.81
C LEU A 688 36.07 -4.16 -3.52
N LEU A 689 37.22 -4.27 -2.84
CA LEU A 689 37.54 -3.46 -1.66
C LEU A 689 37.67 -1.96 -1.99
N ASP A 690 38.25 -1.62 -3.15
CA ASP A 690 38.31 -0.25 -3.65
C ASP A 690 36.89 0.28 -3.94
N MET A 691 36.04 -0.52 -4.59
CA MET A 691 34.64 -0.15 -4.85
C MET A 691 33.83 0.02 -3.55
N ILE A 692 34.05 -0.83 -2.53
CA ILE A 692 33.47 -0.68 -1.18
C ILE A 692 33.92 0.65 -0.54
N ALA A 693 35.21 0.97 -0.63
CA ALA A 693 35.79 2.21 -0.10
C ALA A 693 35.30 3.47 -0.85
N GLU A 694 34.93 3.35 -2.13
CA GLU A 694 34.32 4.43 -2.91
C GLU A 694 32.83 4.65 -2.59
N ILE A 695 32.01 3.59 -2.45
CA ILE A 695 30.57 3.77 -2.16
C ILE A 695 30.27 4.09 -0.70
N ALA A 696 31.09 3.64 0.25
CA ALA A 696 30.90 3.88 1.67
C ALA A 696 30.79 5.38 2.07
N PRO A 697 31.59 6.33 1.56
CA PRO A 697 31.40 7.76 1.79
C PRO A 697 30.21 8.36 1.01
N VAL A 698 29.78 7.75 -0.09
CA VAL A 698 28.59 8.21 -0.85
C VAL A 698 27.31 7.88 -0.10
N ILE A 699 27.16 6.63 0.35
CA ILE A 699 26.00 6.20 1.15
C ILE A 699 25.92 7.06 2.44
N GLU A 700 27.05 7.31 3.10
CA GLU A 700 27.17 8.16 4.30
C GLU A 700 26.75 9.62 4.03
N LYS A 701 27.14 10.20 2.89
CA LYS A 701 26.77 11.56 2.46
C LYS A 701 25.26 11.75 2.32
N TYR A 702 24.51 10.71 1.98
CA TYR A 702 23.04 10.74 1.82
C TYR A 702 22.29 10.11 3.00
N GLN A 703 22.98 9.76 4.09
CA GLN A 703 22.31 9.33 5.32
C GLN A 703 21.54 10.51 5.91
N ASP A 704 20.26 10.29 6.22
CA ASP A 704 19.38 11.30 6.80
C ASP A 704 19.96 11.83 8.13
N PRO A 705 20.15 13.15 8.28
CA PRO A 705 20.89 13.72 9.40
C PRO A 705 20.10 13.64 10.71
N GLU A 706 18.78 13.59 10.68
CA GLU A 706 17.92 13.52 11.87
C GLU A 706 17.73 12.07 12.32
N THR A 707 17.43 11.16 11.40
CA THR A 707 16.97 9.79 11.69
C THR A 707 18.04 8.71 11.51
N GLY A 708 19.03 8.93 10.64
CA GLY A 708 20.04 7.93 10.29
C GLY A 708 19.62 6.93 9.20
N THR A 709 18.43 7.09 8.62
CA THR A 709 17.91 6.25 7.53
C THR A 709 18.19 6.87 6.15
N TRP A 710 17.59 6.34 5.08
CA TRP A 710 17.71 6.85 3.72
C TRP A 710 16.34 6.95 3.03
N TRP A 711 16.24 7.82 2.02
CA TRP A 711 15.01 8.12 1.29
C TRP A 711 14.84 7.23 0.05
N GLN A 712 13.60 6.85 -0.31
CA GLN A 712 13.26 5.98 -1.47
C GLN A 712 13.97 6.42 -2.76
N ILE A 713 13.93 7.72 -3.07
CA ILE A 713 14.88 8.35 -3.99
C ILE A 713 15.91 9.11 -3.15
N ILE A 714 17.14 8.62 -3.17
CA ILE A 714 18.16 8.84 -2.12
C ILE A 714 18.74 10.27 -2.11
N ASP A 715 18.72 10.95 -3.26
CA ASP A 715 19.17 12.33 -3.45
C ASP A 715 18.03 13.36 -3.47
N LYS A 716 16.81 12.95 -3.10
CA LYS A 716 15.58 13.76 -3.14
C LYS A 716 14.89 13.96 -1.77
N PRO A 717 15.61 14.15 -0.64
CA PRO A 717 14.97 14.28 0.68
C PRO A 717 14.04 15.49 0.72
N GLY A 718 12.83 15.30 1.25
CA GLY A 718 11.81 16.36 1.36
C GLY A 718 11.13 16.79 0.05
N GLU A 719 11.45 16.19 -1.10
CA GLU A 719 10.65 16.36 -2.32
C GLU A 719 9.30 15.65 -2.17
N ARG A 720 8.24 16.19 -2.79
CA ARG A 720 6.84 15.82 -2.50
C ARG A 720 6.59 14.33 -2.72
N GLY A 721 6.08 13.66 -1.67
CA GLY A 721 5.71 12.24 -1.71
C GLY A 721 6.89 11.28 -1.55
N ASN A 722 8.15 11.75 -1.53
CA ASN A 722 9.28 10.92 -1.10
C ASN A 722 9.13 10.58 0.39
N TYR A 723 9.74 9.46 0.78
CA TYR A 723 9.65 8.92 2.13
C TYR A 723 10.95 8.24 2.52
N ARG A 724 11.19 8.09 3.83
CA ARG A 724 12.28 7.28 4.38
C ARG A 724 11.93 5.81 4.15
N GLU A 725 12.80 5.05 3.48
CA GLU A 725 12.48 3.70 2.98
C GLU A 725 13.29 2.66 3.75
N SER A 726 12.59 1.70 4.35
CA SER A 726 13.20 0.82 5.35
C SER A 726 14.07 -0.26 4.73
N THR A 727 13.76 -0.78 3.55
CA THR A 727 14.52 -1.86 2.93
C THR A 727 15.93 -1.42 2.55
N ALA A 728 16.08 -0.27 1.86
CA ALA A 728 17.36 0.30 1.48
C ALA A 728 18.18 0.71 2.71
N SER A 729 17.54 1.37 3.69
CA SER A 729 18.17 1.73 4.96
C SER A 729 18.75 0.50 5.67
N THR A 730 18.01 -0.61 5.62
CA THR A 730 18.43 -1.88 6.20
C THR A 730 19.58 -2.53 5.43
N MET A 731 19.56 -2.50 4.10
CA MET A 731 20.65 -2.99 3.24
C MET A 731 21.96 -2.20 3.45
N PHE A 732 21.87 -0.87 3.58
CA PHE A 732 23.03 -0.04 3.91
C PHE A 732 23.56 -0.32 5.33
N THR A 733 22.67 -0.59 6.28
CA THR A 733 23.06 -1.02 7.63
C THR A 733 23.79 -2.36 7.61
N TYR A 734 23.31 -3.34 6.85
CA TYR A 734 24.00 -4.62 6.64
C TYR A 734 25.39 -4.41 6.01
N PHE A 735 25.46 -3.61 4.94
CA PHE A 735 26.70 -3.28 4.24
C PHE A 735 27.76 -2.72 5.20
N TYR A 736 27.44 -1.68 5.99
CA TYR A 736 28.40 -1.14 6.96
C TYR A 736 28.75 -2.15 8.05
N ALA A 737 27.76 -2.86 8.61
CA ALA A 737 28.01 -3.82 9.68
C ALA A 737 28.97 -4.94 9.25
N LYS A 738 28.71 -5.55 8.09
CA LYS A 738 29.55 -6.61 7.51
C LYS A 738 30.92 -6.11 7.08
N ALA A 739 31.00 -4.96 6.41
CA ALA A 739 32.27 -4.36 6.00
C ALA A 739 33.16 -3.96 7.20
N LEU A 740 32.56 -3.59 8.34
CA LEU A 740 33.27 -3.34 9.60
C LEU A 740 33.67 -4.63 10.33
N ASN A 741 32.86 -5.69 10.26
CA ASN A 741 33.20 -7.01 10.81
C ASN A 741 34.40 -7.64 10.08
N GLN A 742 34.40 -7.58 8.75
CA GLN A 742 35.46 -8.14 7.91
C GLN A 742 36.68 -7.22 7.76
N GLY A 743 36.66 -6.01 8.35
CA GLY A 743 37.75 -5.04 8.28
C GLY A 743 37.95 -4.36 6.91
N TYR A 744 36.97 -4.45 6.01
CA TYR A 744 36.98 -3.79 4.70
C TYR A 744 36.83 -2.27 4.83
N LEU A 745 36.23 -1.79 5.92
CA LEU A 745 36.10 -0.38 6.26
C LEU A 745 36.69 -0.04 7.64
N PRO A 746 37.25 1.17 7.84
CA PRO A 746 37.82 1.60 9.12
C PRO A 746 36.73 1.86 10.17
N LYS A 747 36.79 1.11 11.28
CA LYS A 747 35.86 1.22 12.44
C LYS A 747 35.82 2.61 13.05
N ASP A 748 36.96 3.29 13.18
CA ASP A 748 37.09 4.63 13.75
C ASP A 748 36.38 5.72 12.92
N LYS A 749 36.07 5.44 11.65
CA LYS A 749 35.22 6.27 10.81
C LYS A 749 33.76 5.82 10.83
N TYR A 750 33.48 4.57 10.44
CA TYR A 750 32.12 4.15 10.06
C TYR A 750 31.29 3.48 11.16
N LEU A 751 31.85 3.16 12.33
CA LEU A 751 31.08 2.55 13.43
C LEU A 751 29.97 3.46 13.96
N GLY A 752 30.16 4.79 13.89
CA GLY A 752 29.10 5.76 14.20
C GLY A 752 27.95 5.69 13.19
N THR A 753 28.30 5.69 11.89
CA THR A 753 27.38 5.61 10.74
C THR A 753 26.51 4.34 10.83
N ALA A 754 27.13 3.18 11.11
CA ALA A 754 26.45 1.89 11.27
C ALA A 754 25.52 1.85 12.50
N LYS A 755 25.98 2.35 13.66
CA LYS A 755 25.16 2.43 14.89
C LYS A 755 23.96 3.36 14.72
N LYS A 756 24.16 4.53 14.10
CA LYS A 756 23.09 5.48 13.79
C LYS A 756 22.07 4.88 12.81
N ALA A 757 22.56 4.20 11.78
CA ALA A 757 21.72 3.52 10.81
C ALA A 757 20.82 2.47 11.48
N TYR A 758 21.40 1.56 12.28
CA TYR A 758 20.64 0.52 12.97
C TYR A 758 19.63 1.08 13.97
N GLN A 759 20.00 2.10 14.77
CA GLN A 759 19.05 2.76 15.67
C GLN A 759 17.91 3.43 14.88
N GLY A 760 18.23 4.08 13.75
CA GLY A 760 17.23 4.64 12.84
C GLY A 760 16.25 3.60 12.28
N LEU A 761 16.68 2.34 12.07
CA LEU A 761 15.75 1.27 11.69
C LEU A 761 14.71 0.98 12.79
N LEU A 762 15.11 1.09 14.06
CA LEU A 762 14.24 0.89 15.20
C LEU A 762 13.27 2.08 15.34
N ASP A 763 13.80 3.30 15.40
CA ASP A 763 13.05 4.51 15.74
C ASP A 763 12.14 5.02 14.59
N GLU A 764 12.42 4.64 13.34
CA GLU A 764 11.59 4.99 12.18
C GLU A 764 10.60 3.90 11.77
N PHE A 765 10.97 2.62 11.86
CA PHE A 765 10.26 1.55 11.15
C PHE A 765 9.81 0.35 12.00
N VAL A 766 10.23 0.21 13.27
CA VAL A 766 9.75 -0.91 14.11
C VAL A 766 8.45 -0.54 14.80
N GLN A 767 7.40 -1.34 14.58
CA GLN A 767 6.21 -1.35 15.42
C GLN A 767 6.22 -2.56 16.36
N VAL A 768 5.80 -2.34 17.61
CA VAL A 768 5.59 -3.37 18.64
C VAL A 768 4.09 -3.52 18.92
N HIS A 769 3.59 -4.76 18.82
CA HIS A 769 2.16 -5.07 18.97
C HIS A 769 1.80 -5.63 20.36
N ALA A 770 0.51 -5.68 20.67
CA ALA A 770 -0.01 -5.98 22.02
C ALA A 770 0.17 -7.43 22.49
N ASP A 771 0.67 -8.31 21.63
CA ASP A 771 1.07 -9.70 21.88
C ASP A 771 2.61 -9.87 22.05
N GLY A 772 3.39 -8.84 21.72
CA GLY A 772 4.85 -8.84 21.72
C GLY A 772 5.50 -9.10 20.35
N THR A 773 4.71 -9.45 19.33
CA THR A 773 5.16 -9.50 17.94
C THR A 773 5.57 -8.12 17.45
N ILE A 774 6.32 -8.08 16.35
CA ILE A 774 6.81 -6.83 15.75
C ILE A 774 6.64 -6.83 14.23
N SER A 775 6.43 -5.64 13.68
CA SER A 775 6.40 -5.39 12.23
C SER A 775 7.48 -4.36 11.85
N ILE A 776 7.99 -4.46 10.62
CA ILE A 776 8.82 -3.42 10.00
C ILE A 776 8.03 -2.71 8.91
N THR A 777 7.88 -1.40 9.01
CA THR A 777 7.04 -0.57 8.11
C THR A 777 7.83 -0.01 6.91
N ASP A 778 7.16 0.81 6.09
CA ASP A 778 7.78 1.70 5.10
C ASP A 778 8.64 1.02 4.02
N MET A 779 8.28 -0.21 3.65
CA MET A 779 8.91 -0.92 2.54
C MET A 779 8.26 -0.57 1.21
N CYS A 780 9.03 -0.12 0.23
CA CYS A 780 8.60 -0.13 -1.16
C CYS A 780 8.29 -1.58 -1.57
N GLN A 781 7.05 -1.94 -1.89
CA GLN A 781 6.67 -3.32 -2.20
C GLN A 781 7.41 -3.86 -3.44
N VAL A 782 7.58 -3.03 -4.46
CA VAL A 782 8.29 -3.34 -5.70
C VAL A 782 8.68 -2.03 -6.39
N ALA A 783 9.79 -2.03 -7.12
CA ALA A 783 9.96 -1.11 -8.24
C ALA A 783 10.63 -1.87 -9.39
N GLY A 784 10.58 -1.32 -10.60
CA GLY A 784 11.15 -1.93 -11.80
C GLY A 784 10.53 -1.34 -13.06
N LEU A 785 11.22 -1.46 -14.19
CA LEU A 785 10.98 -0.58 -15.32
C LEU A 785 10.33 -1.30 -16.53
N GLY A 786 9.67 -0.54 -17.39
CA GLY A 786 8.89 -1.02 -18.56
C GLY A 786 7.56 -1.69 -18.18
N PHE A 787 6.66 -1.84 -19.16
CA PHE A 787 5.26 -2.32 -18.96
C PHE A 787 4.49 -1.42 -17.97
N GLY A 788 3.98 -0.28 -18.46
CA GLY A 788 3.30 0.73 -17.65
C GLY A 788 4.12 1.37 -16.53
N ARG A 789 5.45 1.33 -16.62
CA ARG A 789 6.39 1.85 -15.61
C ARG A 789 7.52 2.58 -16.31
N ASP A 790 7.42 3.90 -16.33
CA ASP A 790 8.20 4.81 -17.16
C ASP A 790 9.49 5.33 -16.49
N GLY A 791 9.74 4.95 -15.23
CA GLY A 791 10.93 5.39 -14.50
C GLY A 791 10.92 6.87 -14.10
N SER A 792 9.76 7.55 -14.19
CA SER A 792 9.55 8.89 -13.63
C SER A 792 9.66 8.90 -12.11
N TYR A 793 9.78 10.09 -11.52
CA TYR A 793 9.76 10.25 -10.07
C TYR A 793 8.39 9.84 -9.51
N GLU A 794 7.34 10.30 -10.18
CA GLU A 794 5.93 10.01 -9.94
C GLU A 794 5.69 8.49 -9.92
N TYR A 795 6.28 7.75 -10.85
CA TYR A 795 6.25 6.28 -10.84
C TYR A 795 6.84 5.68 -9.54
N TYR A 796 8.04 6.10 -9.11
CA TYR A 796 8.63 5.60 -7.85
C TYR A 796 7.85 6.01 -6.60
N MET A 797 7.04 7.07 -6.68
CA MET A 797 6.10 7.49 -5.62
C MET A 797 4.77 6.74 -5.68
N SER A 798 4.38 6.21 -6.85
CA SER A 798 3.16 5.42 -7.08
C SER A 798 3.28 3.95 -6.69
N GLU A 799 4.49 3.42 -6.52
CA GLU A 799 4.69 2.05 -6.08
C GLU A 799 4.29 1.89 -4.61
N PRO A 800 3.53 0.83 -4.23
CA PRO A 800 2.96 0.75 -2.89
C PRO A 800 3.99 0.66 -1.77
N ILE A 801 3.64 1.27 -0.65
CA ILE A 801 4.31 1.08 0.64
C ILE A 801 3.60 -0.08 1.37
N TYR A 802 4.38 -1.01 1.93
CA TYR A 802 3.92 -2.22 2.62
C TYR A 802 4.74 -2.45 3.88
N ASP A 803 4.14 -3.18 4.82
CA ASP A 803 4.80 -3.67 6.02
C ASP A 803 5.24 -5.13 5.83
N ASP A 804 6.35 -5.50 6.49
CA ASP A 804 6.91 -6.85 6.56
C ASP A 804 7.08 -7.58 5.21
N ASP A 805 7.44 -6.86 4.15
CA ASP A 805 7.80 -7.46 2.88
C ASP A 805 9.16 -8.22 3.00
N PRO A 806 9.27 -9.47 2.49
CA PRO A 806 10.52 -10.22 2.41
C PRO A 806 11.76 -9.48 1.88
N LYS A 807 11.58 -8.40 1.10
CA LYS A 807 12.65 -7.54 0.59
C LYS A 807 13.29 -6.67 1.69
N GLY A 808 12.61 -6.44 2.81
CA GLY A 808 13.14 -5.76 3.99
C GLY A 808 13.32 -6.67 5.20
N THR A 809 12.39 -7.59 5.48
CA THR A 809 12.48 -8.44 6.68
C THR A 809 13.71 -9.36 6.66
N ALA A 810 14.08 -9.90 5.49
CA ALA A 810 15.29 -10.71 5.36
C ALA A 810 16.58 -9.87 5.57
N PRO A 811 16.80 -8.72 4.89
CA PRO A 811 17.89 -7.81 5.25
C PRO A 811 17.88 -7.39 6.73
N PHE A 812 16.72 -7.19 7.37
CA PHE A 812 16.65 -6.72 8.75
C PHE A 812 17.21 -7.74 9.73
N ILE A 813 16.79 -8.99 9.60
CA ILE A 813 17.34 -10.10 10.38
C ILE A 813 18.86 -10.22 10.14
N THR A 814 19.33 -10.13 8.89
CA THR A 814 20.78 -10.23 8.61
C THR A 814 21.58 -9.01 9.11
N SER A 815 21.01 -7.79 9.07
CA SER A 815 21.70 -6.58 9.53
C SER A 815 21.85 -6.55 11.04
N GLY A 816 20.84 -7.01 11.79
CA GLY A 816 20.93 -7.19 13.24
C GLY A 816 21.86 -8.33 13.65
N VAL A 817 21.97 -9.40 12.85
CA VAL A 817 23.00 -10.46 13.02
C VAL A 817 24.42 -9.93 12.80
N GLU A 818 24.65 -9.08 11.80
CA GLU A 818 25.96 -8.43 11.59
C GLU A 818 26.25 -7.37 12.67
N MET A 819 25.25 -6.60 13.11
CA MET A 819 25.40 -5.65 14.21
C MET A 819 25.66 -6.37 15.55
N TYR A 820 25.06 -7.55 15.80
CA TYR A 820 25.40 -8.40 16.94
C TYR A 820 26.89 -8.77 16.93
N LYS A 821 27.40 -9.30 15.80
CA LYS A 821 28.82 -9.65 15.62
C LYS A 821 29.73 -8.43 15.85
N LEU A 822 29.36 -7.28 15.29
CA LEU A 822 30.13 -6.04 15.38
C LEU A 822 30.21 -5.51 16.80
N LEU A 823 29.07 -5.33 17.46
CA LEU A 823 28.99 -4.80 18.82
C LEU A 823 29.64 -5.73 19.85
N LYS A 824 29.57 -7.05 19.64
CA LYS A 824 30.24 -8.07 20.46
C LYS A 824 31.76 -8.11 20.28
N SER A 825 32.28 -7.53 19.18
CA SER A 825 33.73 -7.35 18.99
C SER A 825 34.29 -6.11 19.68
N GLU A 826 33.43 -5.25 20.25
CA GLU A 826 33.78 -4.02 20.97
C GLU A 826 33.70 -4.16 22.50
N SER A 827 33.21 -5.31 23.01
CA SER A 827 32.90 -5.60 24.42
C SER A 827 33.85 -6.58 25.09
#